data_AF-W5SWZ7-F1
#
_entry.id   AF-W5SWZ7-F1
#
_cell.length_a   1.000
_cell.length_b   1.000
_cell.length_c   1.000
_cell.angle_alpha   90.00
_cell.angle_beta   90.00
_cell.angle_gamma   90.00
#
_symmetry.space_group_name_H-M   'P 1'
#
loop_
_entity.id
_entity.type
_entity.pdbx_description
1 polymer ?
#
loop_
_entity_poly.entity_id
_entity_poly.type
_entity_poly.pdbx_seq_one_letter_code
_entity_poly.pdbx_strand_id
1 'polypeptide(L)'
;MIEKILLGVNVNMKNLLLILFVIIHWLLIISCNLKSPQQDNMIRGKPFSKAFSNFIRFKKLEGSSSTPKGINRTLTFGDMIYKLEHSGIGGVREVINLMQLVVCNLIIGFEQGYRAYSVDEFRNLLSDLGYDRVKEIVKVHLEIFKLLSEVELAIKDVEKFRSEYEFGMKFYSIILDYSLDLKKRFSSTNVDEIYNQVTAYDKVHKSRLNKLKEDIDDALDLDGKGLHKTLSDNERAIIGYLKRIVTDLSIGDNDCRTYLPDDFNLLLVKLGDLRVKEILEHFADILNPIFAIENIFYDMNRRKVLDLQARFASLIEHDPNDNPVLGLQVRFDSLMREYKLILKKLFSLSEPDDVYANIMSYDFHNSKYADEFNKLKVDLIWGVEFDKLYSNLSSDEVVEFDSIRNLVTDSSFESQYKEYFHNAFYKLLSDLGALSFYKIVRLCLDFIGKQKERQVIIDNIENTIAREVLQNSLDFCSKTYLFFLKNSFNAADSQGVYDSLTSDEQIAEFEKYLAGVDKKIAEFLKFIKIYKDLSAEELEALRFMLKVSNGINNIESNDHVGSDDTVFIWLNNSYLREVMRIMHISCRFLEEIKKFKEAFNNISTESLKENFRIEFDHCYNDYATNLREALYTVYTDIFYSVDYIGKITELRNRVLNVLKGETLEGALKSRLVEFQDEAIYGRFISVLTNPIDMENSKTYSLEEFYILLSQLGAAKLDEIINHLLSVSTKTVDNNSPSEYDLRLKEAFSYPTVDEIYEAAMSL
;
A
#
# COMPACT_ATOMS: atom_id res chain seq x y z
N MET A 1 -27.11 -72.76 48.95
CA MET A 1 -27.94 -72.27 47.82
C MET A 1 -28.01 -70.74 47.76
N ILE A 2 -27.87 -70.02 48.87
CA ILE A 2 -27.57 -68.57 48.87
C ILE A 2 -26.05 -68.30 48.63
N GLU A 3 -25.20 -69.29 48.88
CA GLU A 3 -23.75 -69.26 48.59
C GLU A 3 -23.36 -69.42 47.10
N LYS A 4 -24.31 -69.70 46.19
CA LYS A 4 -24.02 -69.84 44.74
C LYS A 4 -24.43 -68.61 43.89
N ILE A 5 -24.96 -67.56 44.52
CA ILE A 5 -25.29 -66.29 43.83
C ILE A 5 -24.24 -65.19 44.17
N LEU A 6 -23.38 -65.40 45.17
CA LEU A 6 -22.41 -64.41 45.65
C LEU A 6 -20.98 -64.51 45.04
N LEU A 7 -20.75 -65.34 44.02
CA LEU A 7 -19.39 -65.65 43.54
C LEU A 7 -19.11 -65.31 42.05
N GLY A 8 -19.81 -64.34 41.46
CA GLY A 8 -19.62 -64.06 40.03
C GLY A 8 -19.95 -62.66 39.55
N VAL A 9 -19.55 -61.61 40.26
CA VAL A 9 -19.05 -60.31 39.74
C VAL A 9 -18.45 -59.58 40.94
N ASN A 10 -17.17 -59.84 41.23
CA ASN A 10 -16.38 -59.08 42.19
C ASN A 10 -15.64 -57.97 41.43
N VAL A 11 -16.39 -56.99 40.92
CA VAL A 11 -15.86 -55.69 40.49
C VAL A 11 -16.26 -54.67 41.55
N ASN A 12 -15.41 -54.61 42.57
CA ASN A 12 -15.22 -53.56 43.58
C ASN A 12 -16.34 -52.50 43.72
N MET A 13 -17.33 -52.78 44.58
CA MET A 13 -18.16 -51.75 45.24
C MET A 13 -17.29 -50.65 45.90
N LYS A 14 -16.06 -50.99 46.32
CA LYS A 14 -15.07 -50.04 46.80
C LYS A 14 -14.62 -49.04 45.72
N ASN A 15 -14.56 -49.43 44.45
CA ASN A 15 -14.21 -48.52 43.35
C ASN A 15 -15.39 -47.61 42.98
N LEU A 16 -16.63 -48.10 43.05
CA LEU A 16 -17.82 -47.28 42.81
C LEU A 16 -18.00 -46.21 43.90
N LEU A 17 -17.77 -46.59 45.17
CA LEU A 17 -17.74 -45.66 46.30
C LEU A 17 -16.56 -44.67 46.23
N LEU A 18 -15.38 -45.12 45.77
CA LEU A 18 -14.23 -44.24 45.57
C LEU A 18 -14.48 -43.22 44.46
N ILE A 19 -15.11 -43.63 43.35
CA ILE A 19 -15.49 -42.75 42.23
C ILE A 19 -16.56 -41.76 42.67
N LEU A 20 -17.58 -42.18 43.43
CA LEU A 20 -18.58 -41.26 44.00
C LEU A 20 -17.94 -40.26 44.99
N PHE A 21 -16.97 -40.71 45.79
CA PHE A 21 -16.27 -39.85 46.74
C PHE A 21 -15.34 -38.84 46.04
N VAL A 22 -14.69 -39.23 44.93
CA VAL A 22 -13.87 -38.36 44.08
C VAL A 22 -14.73 -37.34 43.32
N ILE A 23 -15.91 -37.74 42.83
CA ILE A 23 -16.86 -36.82 42.17
C ILE A 23 -17.43 -35.81 43.16
N ILE A 24 -17.77 -36.22 44.39
CA ILE A 24 -18.25 -35.32 45.45
C ILE A 24 -17.14 -34.36 45.91
N HIS A 25 -15.89 -34.84 46.04
CA HIS A 25 -14.75 -33.96 46.36
C HIS A 25 -14.42 -32.99 45.23
N TRP A 26 -14.55 -33.39 43.95
CA TRP A 26 -14.39 -32.48 42.82
C TRP A 26 -15.48 -31.40 42.78
N LEU A 27 -16.73 -31.76 43.10
CA LEU A 27 -17.84 -30.80 43.21
C LEU A 27 -17.66 -29.83 44.39
N LEU A 28 -17.06 -30.28 45.49
CA LEU A 28 -16.71 -29.42 46.64
C LEU A 28 -15.52 -28.50 46.36
N ILE A 29 -14.48 -28.98 45.65
CA ILE A 29 -13.32 -28.15 45.27
C ILE A 29 -13.71 -27.04 44.28
N ILE A 30 -14.64 -27.32 43.35
CA ILE A 30 -15.21 -26.30 42.45
C ILE A 30 -16.08 -25.29 43.22
N SER A 31 -16.74 -25.70 44.31
CA SER A 31 -17.54 -24.81 45.16
C SER A 31 -16.72 -23.97 46.14
N CYS A 32 -15.48 -24.35 46.45
CA CYS A 32 -14.65 -23.67 47.47
C CYS A 32 -13.65 -22.63 46.91
N ASN A 33 -13.56 -22.43 45.59
CA ASN A 33 -12.61 -21.47 45.00
C ASN A 33 -13.22 -20.11 44.60
N LEU A 34 -14.36 -19.73 45.20
CA LEU A 34 -14.96 -18.41 45.06
C LEU A 34 -14.82 -17.61 46.36
N LYS A 35 -13.63 -17.02 46.58
CA LYS A 35 -13.51 -15.78 47.35
C LYS A 35 -13.61 -14.61 46.36
N SER A 36 -14.49 -13.66 46.69
CA SER A 36 -15.04 -12.59 45.84
C SER A 36 -14.08 -11.39 45.65
N PRO A 37 -14.44 -10.34 44.85
CA PRO A 37 -15.52 -9.40 45.18
C PRO A 37 -16.43 -8.99 44.01
N GLN A 38 -17.72 -9.31 44.13
CA GLN A 38 -18.87 -8.37 44.11
C GLN A 38 -20.15 -9.23 44.05
N GLN A 39 -20.77 -9.38 45.22
CA GLN A 39 -22.09 -9.98 45.37
C GLN A 39 -23.13 -8.99 44.85
N ASP A 40 -23.86 -9.38 43.79
CA ASP A 40 -25.31 -9.08 43.72
C ASP A 40 -26.12 -9.85 42.64
N ASN A 41 -25.53 -10.75 41.86
CA ASN A 41 -26.29 -11.47 40.81
C ASN A 41 -26.62 -12.95 41.12
N MET A 42 -26.55 -13.39 42.38
CA MET A 42 -26.81 -14.80 42.75
C MET A 42 -28.28 -15.10 43.14
N ILE A 43 -29.28 -14.64 42.38
CA ILE A 43 -30.61 -15.28 42.39
C ILE A 43 -31.25 -15.20 41.00
N ARG A 44 -30.80 -16.03 40.05
CA ARG A 44 -31.52 -16.54 38.85
C ARG A 44 -30.53 -17.09 37.82
N GLY A 45 -29.86 -18.20 38.14
CA GLY A 45 -29.08 -18.95 37.14
C GLY A 45 -29.81 -20.22 36.76
N LYS A 46 -30.42 -20.28 35.57
CA LYS A 46 -31.10 -21.46 35.00
C LYS A 46 -30.08 -22.60 34.82
N PRO A 47 -30.04 -23.65 35.68
CA PRO A 47 -29.01 -24.70 35.61
C PRO A 47 -29.24 -25.64 34.42
N PHE A 48 -30.49 -25.76 33.99
CA PHE A 48 -30.94 -26.76 33.02
C PHE A 48 -30.53 -26.44 31.57
N SER A 49 -30.69 -25.18 31.14
CA SER A 49 -30.29 -24.69 29.82
C SER A 49 -28.79 -24.91 29.55
N LYS A 50 -27.94 -24.70 30.56
CA LYS A 50 -26.48 -24.88 30.46
C LYS A 50 -26.08 -26.36 30.38
N ALA A 51 -26.77 -27.25 31.10
CA ALA A 51 -26.52 -28.69 31.04
C ALA A 51 -26.95 -29.30 29.68
N PHE A 52 -28.07 -28.86 29.13
CA PHE A 52 -28.56 -29.31 27.82
C PHE A 52 -27.75 -28.74 26.65
N SER A 53 -27.41 -27.45 26.69
CA SER A 53 -26.51 -26.87 25.69
C SER A 53 -25.12 -27.50 25.75
N ASN A 54 -24.63 -27.94 26.91
CA ASN A 54 -23.41 -28.76 27.00
C ASN A 54 -23.57 -30.20 26.48
N PHE A 55 -24.77 -30.79 26.58
CA PHE A 55 -25.09 -32.11 26.00
C PHE A 55 -25.11 -32.10 24.47
N ILE A 56 -25.61 -31.01 23.85
CA ILE A 56 -25.69 -30.83 22.39
C ILE A 56 -24.40 -30.22 21.79
N ARG A 57 -23.65 -29.44 22.55
CA ARG A 57 -22.49 -28.66 22.05
C ARG A 57 -21.17 -29.38 22.30
N PHE A 58 -20.89 -30.40 21.49
CA PHE A 58 -19.52 -30.87 21.22
C PHE A 58 -19.07 -30.42 19.80
N LYS A 59 -17.76 -30.19 19.69
CA LYS A 59 -17.00 -29.46 18.65
C LYS A 59 -17.50 -29.64 17.20
N LYS A 60 -17.66 -28.50 16.51
CA LYS A 60 -17.92 -28.38 15.06
C LYS A 60 -16.86 -29.16 14.27
N LEU A 61 -17.30 -29.84 13.21
CA LEU A 61 -16.47 -30.55 12.24
C LEU A 61 -15.42 -29.60 11.62
N GLU A 62 -14.16 -29.73 12.03
CA GLU A 62 -13.00 -29.31 11.24
C GLU A 62 -12.33 -30.57 10.70
N GLY A 63 -12.34 -30.71 9.38
CA GLY A 63 -11.70 -31.82 8.68
C GLY A 63 -11.09 -31.29 7.40
N SER A 64 -9.76 -31.16 7.41
CA SER A 64 -8.90 -30.87 6.29
C SER A 64 -9.14 -31.85 5.13
N SER A 65 -9.42 -31.33 3.94
CA SER A 65 -9.44 -32.12 2.71
C SER A 65 -8.02 -32.31 2.19
N SER A 66 -7.42 -33.47 2.43
CA SER A 66 -6.29 -33.95 1.65
C SER A 66 -6.82 -34.87 0.55
N THR A 67 -6.57 -34.53 -0.71
CA THR A 67 -6.89 -35.35 -1.87
C THR A 67 -5.81 -36.41 -2.13
N PRO A 68 -6.20 -37.68 -2.38
CA PRO A 68 -5.42 -38.56 -3.23
C PRO A 68 -6.16 -38.81 -4.54
N LYS A 69 -5.46 -38.58 -5.65
CA LYS A 69 -5.87 -39.00 -6.99
C LYS A 69 -5.94 -40.53 -7.07
N GLY A 70 -7.05 -41.04 -7.60
CA GLY A 70 -7.07 -42.25 -8.41
C GLY A 70 -7.99 -43.39 -7.94
N ILE A 71 -8.94 -43.70 -8.83
CA ILE A 71 -9.56 -45.02 -9.09
C ILE A 71 -10.81 -45.39 -8.24
N ASN A 72 -11.91 -45.65 -8.97
CA ASN A 72 -13.26 -46.09 -8.57
C ASN A 72 -13.99 -45.25 -7.51
N ARG A 73 -14.82 -44.30 -7.97
CA ARG A 73 -15.65 -43.42 -7.12
C ARG A 73 -16.77 -44.20 -6.40
N THR A 74 -16.45 -44.82 -5.27
CA THR A 74 -17.38 -44.89 -4.14
C THR A 74 -17.68 -43.47 -3.69
N LEU A 75 -18.96 -43.08 -3.59
CA LEU A 75 -19.35 -41.76 -3.08
C LEU A 75 -18.72 -41.57 -1.69
N THR A 76 -17.93 -40.51 -1.50
CA THR A 76 -17.39 -40.23 -0.17
C THR A 76 -18.51 -39.78 0.77
N PHE A 77 -18.35 -39.95 2.08
CA PHE A 77 -19.32 -39.47 3.08
C PHE A 77 -19.67 -37.99 2.86
N GLY A 78 -18.68 -37.15 2.56
CA GLY A 78 -18.87 -35.73 2.24
C GLY A 78 -19.75 -35.51 1.01
N ASP A 79 -19.48 -36.23 -0.09
CA ASP A 79 -20.28 -36.14 -1.32
C ASP A 79 -21.73 -36.59 -1.10
N MET A 80 -21.93 -37.61 -0.25
CA MET A 80 -23.26 -38.13 0.08
C MET A 80 -24.07 -37.12 0.89
N ILE A 81 -23.48 -36.52 1.93
CA ILE A 81 -24.13 -35.47 2.72
C ILE A 81 -24.45 -34.27 1.86
N TYR A 82 -23.51 -33.83 1.01
CA TYR A 82 -23.74 -32.74 0.06
C TYR A 82 -24.92 -33.05 -0.86
N LYS A 83 -24.97 -34.24 -1.46
CA LYS A 83 -26.07 -34.67 -2.32
C LYS A 83 -27.41 -34.76 -1.59
N LEU A 84 -27.41 -35.12 -0.31
CA LEU A 84 -28.63 -35.16 0.51
C LEU A 84 -29.15 -33.75 0.83
N GLU A 85 -28.27 -32.82 1.20
CA GLU A 85 -28.60 -31.41 1.44
C GLU A 85 -29.22 -30.76 0.19
N HIS A 86 -28.72 -31.10 -1.01
CA HIS A 86 -29.23 -30.59 -2.29
C HIS A 86 -30.44 -31.36 -2.84
N SER A 87 -30.92 -32.38 -2.13
CA SER A 87 -32.11 -33.15 -2.53
C SER A 87 -33.44 -32.57 -2.03
N GLY A 88 -33.41 -31.36 -1.45
CA GLY A 88 -34.57 -30.67 -0.89
C GLY A 88 -34.97 -31.12 0.52
N ILE A 89 -34.17 -31.98 1.16
CA ILE A 89 -34.38 -32.41 2.55
C ILE A 89 -33.63 -31.43 3.46
N GLY A 90 -34.32 -30.43 4.00
CA GLY A 90 -33.74 -29.54 5.01
C GLY A 90 -33.52 -30.28 6.34
N GLY A 91 -32.42 -29.99 7.04
CA GLY A 91 -32.11 -30.60 8.35
C GLY A 91 -31.24 -31.87 8.30
N VAL A 92 -30.66 -32.22 7.15
CA VAL A 92 -29.84 -33.44 6.97
C VAL A 92 -28.67 -33.49 7.95
N ARG A 93 -27.91 -32.40 8.06
CA ARG A 93 -26.68 -32.37 8.86
C ARG A 93 -27.00 -32.46 10.35
N GLU A 94 -28.10 -31.86 10.78
CA GLU A 94 -28.59 -31.84 12.14
C GLU A 94 -28.99 -33.25 12.60
N VAL A 95 -29.73 -33.99 11.77
CA VAL A 95 -30.13 -35.38 12.06
C VAL A 95 -28.91 -36.30 12.13
N ILE A 96 -27.98 -36.18 11.17
CA ILE A 96 -26.75 -36.98 11.15
C ILE A 96 -25.86 -36.68 12.36
N ASN A 97 -25.75 -35.41 12.75
CA ASN A 97 -25.00 -35.02 13.95
C ASN A 97 -25.66 -35.58 15.22
N LEU A 98 -26.99 -35.53 15.34
CA LEU A 98 -27.69 -36.13 16.47
C LEU A 98 -27.42 -37.64 16.56
N MET A 99 -27.52 -38.36 15.43
CA MET A 99 -27.20 -39.78 15.37
C MET A 99 -25.75 -40.04 15.79
N GLN A 100 -24.79 -39.31 15.21
CA GLN A 100 -23.38 -39.42 15.55
C GLN A 100 -23.13 -39.19 17.06
N LEU A 101 -23.73 -38.14 17.63
CA LEU A 101 -23.61 -37.83 19.07
C LEU A 101 -24.09 -38.99 19.94
N VAL A 102 -25.17 -39.67 19.55
CA VAL A 102 -25.70 -40.81 20.29
C VAL A 102 -24.84 -42.06 20.10
N VAL A 103 -24.59 -42.44 18.86
CA VAL A 103 -23.95 -43.72 18.52
C VAL A 103 -22.46 -43.73 18.79
N CYS A 104 -21.81 -42.57 18.88
CA CYS A 104 -20.40 -42.46 19.27
C CYS A 104 -20.17 -42.21 20.77
N ASN A 105 -21.21 -41.90 21.56
CA ASN A 105 -21.06 -41.66 22.99
C ASN A 105 -20.91 -42.98 23.76
N LEU A 106 -19.81 -43.12 24.51
CA LEU A 106 -19.49 -44.34 25.28
C LEU A 106 -20.37 -44.56 26.51
N ILE A 107 -21.04 -43.52 27.00
CA ILE A 107 -21.88 -43.59 28.22
C ILE A 107 -23.27 -44.12 27.88
N ILE A 108 -23.84 -43.69 26.75
CA ILE A 108 -25.19 -44.09 26.32
C ILE A 108 -25.17 -45.57 25.97
N GLY A 109 -25.99 -46.38 26.65
CA GLY A 109 -26.10 -47.81 26.38
C GLY A 109 -24.99 -48.68 26.97
N PHE A 110 -24.06 -48.10 27.74
CA PHE A 110 -22.92 -48.83 28.34
C PHE A 110 -23.38 -50.00 29.21
N GLU A 111 -24.34 -49.75 30.10
CA GLU A 111 -24.88 -50.77 31.01
C GLU A 111 -25.60 -51.90 30.26
N GLN A 112 -26.13 -51.62 29.07
CA GLN A 112 -26.80 -52.59 28.19
C GLN A 112 -25.83 -53.30 27.24
N GLY A 113 -24.53 -52.96 27.28
CA GLY A 113 -23.51 -53.53 26.40
C GLY A 113 -23.65 -53.11 24.94
N TYR A 114 -24.30 -51.97 24.66
CA TYR A 114 -24.46 -51.46 23.30
C TYR A 114 -23.15 -50.96 22.71
N ARG A 115 -22.97 -51.20 21.42
CA ARG A 115 -21.75 -50.81 20.71
C ARG A 115 -21.67 -49.29 20.60
N ALA A 116 -20.51 -48.73 20.93
CA ALA A 116 -20.16 -47.36 20.58
C ALA A 116 -19.26 -47.35 19.34
N TYR A 117 -19.57 -46.45 18.42
CA TYR A 117 -18.78 -46.22 17.21
C TYR A 117 -17.75 -45.14 17.48
N SER A 118 -16.57 -45.24 16.87
CA SER A 118 -15.77 -44.05 16.60
C SER A 118 -16.45 -43.21 15.51
N VAL A 119 -16.08 -41.92 15.41
CA VAL A 119 -16.62 -41.03 14.38
C VAL A 119 -16.36 -41.58 12.98
N ASP A 120 -15.18 -42.15 12.74
CA ASP A 120 -14.82 -42.70 11.43
C ASP A 120 -15.56 -44.02 11.15
N GLU A 121 -15.73 -44.90 12.14
CA GLU A 121 -16.57 -46.10 11.96
C GLU A 121 -18.03 -45.74 11.63
N PHE A 122 -18.60 -44.71 12.27
CA PHE A 122 -19.95 -44.26 11.96
C PHE A 122 -20.06 -43.69 10.53
N ARG A 123 -19.09 -42.88 10.10
CA ARG A 123 -19.05 -42.34 8.73
C ARG A 123 -18.90 -43.44 7.69
N ASN A 124 -18.03 -44.42 7.95
CA ASN A 124 -17.84 -45.57 7.08
C ASN A 124 -19.12 -46.40 7.00
N LEU A 125 -19.81 -46.64 8.11
CA LEU A 125 -21.12 -47.29 8.13
C LEU A 125 -22.14 -46.56 7.24
N LEU A 126 -22.20 -45.23 7.32
CA LEU A 126 -23.12 -44.45 6.47
C LEU A 126 -22.70 -44.52 4.99
N SER A 127 -21.41 -44.53 4.68
CA SER A 127 -20.91 -44.78 3.32
C SER A 127 -21.27 -46.19 2.81
N ASP A 128 -21.16 -47.21 3.65
CA ASP A 128 -21.51 -48.60 3.33
C ASP A 128 -23.01 -48.79 3.10
N LEU A 129 -23.85 -48.04 3.83
CA LEU A 129 -25.30 -47.99 3.61
C LEU A 129 -25.67 -47.34 2.27
N GLY A 130 -24.87 -46.39 1.80
CA GLY A 130 -25.08 -45.68 0.55
C GLY A 130 -26.21 -44.63 0.60
N TYR A 131 -26.23 -43.78 -0.43
CA TYR A 131 -27.08 -42.59 -0.49
C TYR A 131 -28.57 -42.86 -0.23
N ASP A 132 -29.17 -43.85 -0.90
CA ASP A 132 -30.62 -44.07 -0.83
C ASP A 132 -31.08 -44.51 0.56
N ARG A 133 -30.31 -45.40 1.22
CA ARG A 133 -30.63 -45.87 2.57
C ARG A 133 -30.41 -44.79 3.62
N VAL A 134 -29.32 -44.00 3.50
CA VAL A 134 -29.09 -42.86 4.41
C VAL A 134 -30.15 -41.79 4.23
N LYS A 135 -30.61 -41.52 3.00
CA LYS A 135 -31.72 -40.61 2.72
C LYS A 135 -32.99 -41.01 3.49
N GLU A 136 -33.30 -42.29 3.50
CA GLU A 136 -34.47 -42.82 4.19
C GLU A 136 -34.33 -42.74 5.72
N ILE A 137 -33.17 -43.14 6.26
CA ILE A 137 -32.85 -42.98 7.68
C ILE A 137 -33.02 -41.52 8.12
N VAL A 138 -32.48 -40.57 7.35
CA VAL A 138 -32.61 -39.13 7.65
C VAL A 138 -34.08 -38.71 7.65
N LYS A 139 -34.88 -39.10 6.64
CA LYS A 139 -36.31 -38.75 6.59
C LYS A 139 -37.07 -39.26 7.81
N VAL A 140 -36.81 -40.50 8.21
CA VAL A 140 -37.46 -41.15 9.36
C VAL A 140 -37.20 -40.37 10.66
N HIS A 141 -35.96 -39.93 10.87
CA HIS A 141 -35.57 -39.27 12.13
C HIS A 141 -35.70 -37.75 12.11
N LEU A 142 -35.86 -37.13 10.94
CA LEU A 142 -36.03 -35.69 10.79
C LEU A 142 -37.26 -35.16 11.52
N GLU A 143 -38.37 -35.90 11.51
CA GLU A 143 -39.59 -35.49 12.21
C GLU A 143 -39.40 -35.44 13.74
N ILE A 144 -38.68 -36.41 14.31
CA ILE A 144 -38.36 -36.41 15.73
C ILE A 144 -37.43 -35.24 16.06
N PHE A 145 -36.42 -35.01 15.22
CA PHE A 145 -35.50 -33.89 15.43
C PHE A 145 -36.24 -32.55 15.46
N LYS A 146 -37.15 -32.31 14.52
CA LYS A 146 -37.99 -31.09 14.50
C LYS A 146 -38.81 -30.95 15.77
N LEU A 147 -39.48 -32.02 16.20
CA LEU A 147 -40.28 -32.01 17.44
C LEU A 147 -39.43 -31.79 18.70
N LEU A 148 -38.22 -32.37 18.75
CA LEU A 148 -37.27 -32.10 19.84
C LEU A 148 -36.92 -30.61 19.90
N SER A 149 -36.61 -29.99 18.75
CA SER A 149 -36.32 -28.56 18.68
C SER A 149 -37.53 -27.69 19.08
N GLU A 150 -38.73 -28.04 18.61
CA GLU A 150 -39.96 -27.30 18.92
C GLU A 150 -40.30 -27.37 20.42
N VAL A 151 -40.21 -28.55 21.04
CA VAL A 151 -40.48 -28.71 22.48
C VAL A 151 -39.42 -28.00 23.32
N GLU A 152 -38.14 -28.04 22.92
CA GLU A 152 -37.08 -27.32 23.63
C GLU A 152 -37.34 -25.80 23.64
N LEU A 153 -37.79 -25.25 22.51
CA LEU A 153 -38.17 -23.83 22.40
C LEU A 153 -39.39 -23.53 23.27
N ALA A 154 -40.44 -24.35 23.20
CA ALA A 154 -41.65 -24.16 24.00
C ALA A 154 -41.36 -24.16 25.52
N ILE A 155 -40.45 -25.01 26.00
CA ILE A 155 -40.02 -25.03 27.41
C ILE A 155 -39.31 -23.73 27.81
N LYS A 156 -38.51 -23.14 26.92
CA LYS A 156 -37.82 -21.86 27.19
C LYS A 156 -38.81 -20.71 27.34
N ASP A 157 -39.95 -20.81 26.68
CA ASP A 157 -41.02 -19.80 26.71
C ASP A 157 -41.87 -19.88 28.00
N VAL A 158 -41.71 -20.94 28.80
CA VAL A 158 -42.38 -21.07 30.11
C VAL A 158 -41.69 -20.17 31.14
N GLU A 159 -42.33 -19.05 31.49
CA GLU A 159 -41.77 -18.05 32.44
C GLU A 159 -41.66 -18.57 33.88
N LYS A 160 -42.52 -19.51 34.29
CA LYS A 160 -42.54 -20.04 35.66
C LYS A 160 -41.46 -21.12 35.85
N PHE A 161 -40.42 -20.79 36.62
CA PHE A 161 -39.28 -21.68 36.92
C PHE A 161 -39.67 -23.12 37.30
N ARG A 162 -40.75 -23.29 38.09
CA ARG A 162 -41.21 -24.61 38.52
C ARG A 162 -41.76 -25.45 37.36
N SER A 163 -42.49 -24.81 36.44
CA SER A 163 -43.05 -25.46 35.25
C SER A 163 -41.96 -25.71 34.20
N GLU A 164 -41.04 -24.75 34.00
CA GLU A 164 -39.84 -24.93 33.16
C GLU A 164 -39.01 -26.15 33.62
N TYR A 165 -38.79 -26.28 34.93
CA TYR A 165 -38.08 -27.42 35.50
C TYR A 165 -38.83 -28.74 35.29
N GLU A 166 -40.14 -28.77 35.53
CA GLU A 166 -40.95 -29.99 35.36
C GLU A 166 -40.99 -30.45 33.90
N PHE A 167 -41.28 -29.54 32.96
CA PHE A 167 -41.28 -29.86 31.53
C PHE A 167 -39.88 -30.20 31.03
N GLY A 168 -38.85 -29.51 31.52
CA GLY A 168 -37.44 -29.85 31.27
C GLY A 168 -37.12 -31.29 31.66
N MET A 169 -37.52 -31.74 32.86
CA MET A 169 -37.28 -33.12 33.30
C MET A 169 -38.02 -34.16 32.44
N LYS A 170 -39.27 -33.88 32.05
CA LYS A 170 -40.04 -34.75 31.14
C LYS A 170 -39.37 -34.83 29.76
N PHE A 171 -38.94 -33.69 29.22
CA PHE A 171 -38.25 -33.60 27.94
C PHE A 171 -36.93 -34.38 27.95
N TYR A 172 -36.13 -34.20 29.00
CA TYR A 172 -34.85 -34.90 29.16
C TYR A 172 -35.03 -36.41 29.25
N SER A 173 -36.05 -36.89 29.97
CA SER A 173 -36.38 -38.32 30.00
C SER A 173 -36.70 -38.87 28.60
N ILE A 174 -37.47 -38.14 27.79
CA ILE A 174 -37.79 -38.58 26.43
C ILE A 174 -36.54 -38.64 25.54
N ILE A 175 -35.64 -37.65 25.66
CA ILE A 175 -34.38 -37.62 24.91
C ILE A 175 -33.47 -38.80 25.30
N LEU A 176 -33.37 -39.12 26.59
CA LEU A 176 -32.57 -40.26 27.06
C LEU A 176 -33.11 -41.57 26.48
N ASP A 177 -34.43 -41.79 26.56
CA ASP A 177 -35.06 -43.00 26.04
C ASP A 177 -34.86 -43.13 24.52
N TYR A 178 -35.08 -42.03 23.78
CA TYR A 178 -34.85 -41.99 22.34
C TYR A 178 -33.38 -42.27 21.97
N SER A 179 -32.44 -41.68 22.71
CA SER A 179 -31.01 -41.89 22.49
C SER A 179 -30.60 -43.34 22.75
N LEU A 180 -31.13 -43.94 23.81
CA LEU A 180 -30.86 -45.34 24.14
C LEU A 180 -31.42 -46.29 23.07
N ASP A 181 -32.63 -46.05 22.59
CA ASP A 181 -33.25 -46.84 21.53
C ASP A 181 -32.51 -46.70 20.20
N LEU A 182 -32.09 -45.48 19.86
CA LEU A 182 -31.28 -45.24 18.67
C LEU A 182 -29.95 -45.99 18.78
N LYS A 183 -29.27 -45.91 19.92
CA LYS A 183 -28.02 -46.65 20.19
C LYS A 183 -28.18 -48.16 20.04
N LYS A 184 -29.27 -48.71 20.57
CA LYS A 184 -29.62 -50.13 20.45
C LYS A 184 -29.72 -50.55 18.98
N ARG A 185 -30.41 -49.77 18.14
CA ARG A 185 -30.63 -50.07 16.72
C ARG A 185 -29.35 -50.04 15.88
N PHE A 186 -28.36 -49.26 16.32
CA PHE A 186 -27.03 -49.25 15.71
C PHE A 186 -26.09 -50.34 16.26
N SER A 187 -26.50 -51.15 17.24
CA SER A 187 -25.61 -52.12 17.89
C SER A 187 -25.42 -53.44 17.16
N SER A 188 -26.14 -53.70 16.06
CA SER A 188 -25.85 -54.87 15.21
C SER A 188 -24.49 -54.73 14.51
N THR A 189 -23.88 -55.86 14.15
CA THR A 189 -22.67 -55.92 13.33
C THR A 189 -22.97 -56.04 11.83
N ASN A 190 -24.23 -56.27 11.45
CA ASN A 190 -24.66 -56.41 10.06
C ASN A 190 -25.30 -55.10 9.56
N VAL A 191 -24.79 -54.55 8.46
CA VAL A 191 -25.23 -53.26 7.90
C VAL A 191 -26.70 -53.27 7.45
N ASP A 192 -27.19 -54.37 6.87
CA ASP A 192 -28.60 -54.50 6.47
C ASP A 192 -29.52 -54.57 7.69
N GLU A 193 -29.08 -55.24 8.76
CA GLU A 193 -29.83 -55.29 10.01
C GLU A 193 -29.89 -53.92 10.69
N ILE A 194 -28.78 -53.18 10.73
CA ILE A 194 -28.77 -51.79 11.23
C ILE A 194 -29.76 -50.94 10.43
N TYR A 195 -29.70 -51.00 9.10
CA TYR A 195 -30.64 -50.25 8.25
C TYR A 195 -32.09 -50.57 8.61
N ASN A 196 -32.47 -51.86 8.62
CA ASN A 196 -33.83 -52.29 8.93
C ASN A 196 -34.26 -51.87 10.34
N GLN A 197 -33.37 -51.95 11.33
CA GLN A 197 -33.67 -51.56 12.71
C GLN A 197 -33.81 -50.05 12.87
N VAL A 198 -32.97 -49.24 12.21
CA VAL A 198 -33.02 -47.78 12.30
C VAL A 198 -34.22 -47.21 11.53
N THR A 199 -34.58 -47.80 10.39
CA THR A 199 -35.76 -47.38 9.61
C THR A 199 -37.08 -47.95 10.13
N ALA A 200 -37.07 -49.01 10.95
CA ALA A 200 -38.23 -49.52 11.68
C ALA A 200 -38.65 -48.54 12.79
N TYR A 201 -39.15 -47.38 12.37
CA TYR A 201 -39.49 -46.24 13.17
C TYR A 201 -40.52 -46.58 14.25
N ASP A 202 -40.21 -46.22 15.49
CA ASP A 202 -41.16 -46.33 16.60
C ASP A 202 -41.88 -45.00 16.83
N LYS A 203 -43.21 -45.03 16.71
CA LYS A 203 -44.10 -43.88 16.91
C LYS A 203 -44.18 -43.43 18.38
N VAL A 204 -43.65 -44.22 19.32
CA VAL A 204 -43.74 -43.95 20.76
C VAL A 204 -43.08 -42.62 21.15
N HIS A 205 -41.85 -42.34 20.71
CA HIS A 205 -41.14 -41.10 21.07
C HIS A 205 -41.79 -39.86 20.47
N LYS A 206 -42.27 -39.96 19.22
CA LYS A 206 -43.05 -38.91 18.56
C LYS A 206 -44.31 -38.57 19.34
N SER A 207 -45.07 -39.59 19.76
CA SER A 207 -46.30 -39.40 20.53
C SER A 207 -46.04 -38.75 21.89
N ARG A 208 -44.96 -39.15 22.58
CA ARG A 208 -44.57 -38.55 23.87
C ARG A 208 -44.14 -37.09 23.72
N LEU A 209 -43.42 -36.74 22.65
CA LEU A 209 -43.04 -35.36 22.36
C LEU A 209 -44.24 -34.49 22.03
N ASN A 210 -45.17 -34.98 21.19
CA ASN A 210 -46.41 -34.25 20.88
C ASN A 210 -47.24 -34.00 22.13
N LYS A 211 -47.42 -35.03 22.97
CA LYS A 211 -48.15 -34.86 24.23
C LYS A 211 -47.48 -33.86 25.16
N LEU A 212 -46.15 -33.90 25.26
CA LEU A 212 -45.42 -32.92 26.08
C LEU A 212 -45.56 -31.50 25.53
N LYS A 213 -45.57 -31.34 24.20
CA LYS A 213 -45.83 -30.06 23.54
C LYS A 213 -47.23 -29.54 23.88
N GLU A 214 -48.25 -30.39 23.77
CA GLU A 214 -49.62 -30.08 24.17
C GLU A 214 -49.70 -29.66 25.65
N ASP A 215 -49.06 -30.42 26.56
CA ASP A 215 -49.02 -30.08 28.00
C ASP A 215 -48.35 -28.71 28.27
N ILE A 216 -47.33 -28.34 27.48
CA ILE A 216 -46.66 -27.03 27.57
C ILE A 216 -47.58 -25.94 27.02
N ASP A 217 -48.19 -26.17 25.86
CA ASP A 217 -49.11 -25.23 25.22
C ASP A 217 -50.32 -24.94 26.13
N ASP A 218 -50.89 -25.96 26.77
CA ASP A 218 -51.97 -25.83 27.75
C ASP A 218 -51.54 -25.04 29.00
N ALA A 219 -50.31 -25.23 29.46
CA ALA A 219 -49.76 -24.48 30.58
C ALA A 219 -49.49 -23.01 30.24
N LEU A 220 -49.15 -22.71 28.98
CA LEU A 220 -49.01 -21.34 28.48
C LEU A 220 -50.38 -20.64 28.32
N ASP A 221 -51.45 -21.38 28.01
CA ASP A 221 -52.81 -20.83 27.89
C ASP A 221 -53.44 -20.42 29.25
N LEU A 222 -53.07 -21.06 30.36
CA LEU A 222 -53.66 -20.80 31.70
C LEU A 222 -53.18 -19.47 32.37
N ASP A 223 -52.11 -18.85 31.90
CA ASP A 223 -51.53 -17.61 32.47
C ASP A 223 -52.11 -16.32 31.83
N GLY A 224 -53.23 -16.39 31.09
CA GLY A 224 -53.89 -15.22 30.48
C GLY A 224 -53.24 -14.73 29.18
N LYS A 225 -52.57 -15.62 28.44
CA LYS A 225 -51.65 -15.32 27.33
C LYS A 225 -52.16 -15.73 25.93
N GLY A 226 -53.44 -15.49 25.62
CA GLY A 226 -53.93 -15.59 24.22
C GLY A 226 -53.14 -14.69 23.24
N LEU A 227 -52.57 -13.60 23.76
CA LEU A 227 -51.79 -12.61 23.03
C LEU A 227 -50.47 -13.17 22.47
N HIS A 228 -49.84 -14.19 23.08
CA HIS A 228 -48.60 -14.77 22.54
C HIS A 228 -48.83 -15.76 21.39
N LYS A 229 -50.03 -16.36 21.30
CA LYS A 229 -50.41 -17.28 20.20
C LYS A 229 -50.71 -16.55 18.89
N THR A 230 -51.08 -15.27 18.95
CA THR A 230 -51.50 -14.47 17.79
C THR A 230 -50.38 -13.60 17.18
N LEU A 231 -49.20 -13.57 17.82
CA LEU A 231 -48.05 -12.77 17.39
C LEU A 231 -47.02 -13.61 16.62
N SER A 232 -46.60 -13.09 15.48
CA SER A 232 -45.47 -13.58 14.69
C SER A 232 -44.16 -13.57 15.48
N ASP A 233 -43.15 -14.29 14.98
CA ASP A 233 -41.81 -14.28 15.58
C ASP A 233 -41.23 -12.86 15.67
N ASN A 234 -41.49 -12.02 14.67
CA ASN A 234 -41.01 -10.63 14.64
C ASN A 234 -41.69 -9.77 15.71
N GLU A 235 -43.02 -9.86 15.82
CA GLU A 235 -43.78 -9.18 16.87
C GLU A 235 -43.32 -9.60 18.27
N ARG A 236 -43.07 -10.90 18.48
CA ARG A 236 -42.50 -11.40 19.74
C ARG A 236 -41.10 -10.86 20.01
N ALA A 237 -40.25 -10.74 18.98
CA ALA A 237 -38.93 -10.13 19.10
C ALA A 237 -39.01 -8.64 19.49
N ILE A 238 -39.94 -7.88 18.88
CA ILE A 238 -40.22 -6.48 19.24
C ILE A 238 -40.66 -6.38 20.70
N ILE A 239 -41.64 -7.17 21.14
CA ILE A 239 -42.07 -7.19 22.55
C ILE A 239 -40.90 -7.50 23.48
N GLY A 240 -40.10 -8.52 23.15
CA GLY A 240 -38.94 -8.89 23.96
C GLY A 240 -37.88 -7.78 24.02
N TYR A 241 -37.70 -7.02 22.93
CA TYR A 241 -36.83 -5.85 22.89
C TYR A 241 -37.37 -4.69 23.74
N LEU A 242 -38.64 -4.31 23.56
CA LEU A 242 -39.29 -3.26 24.36
C LEU A 242 -39.29 -3.61 25.84
N LYS A 243 -39.64 -4.85 26.21
CA LYS A 243 -39.63 -5.36 27.58
C LYS A 243 -38.25 -5.18 28.23
N ARG A 244 -37.17 -5.51 27.52
CA ARG A 244 -35.80 -5.32 28.04
C ARG A 244 -35.51 -3.85 28.34
N ILE A 245 -35.91 -2.93 27.47
CA ILE A 245 -35.66 -1.49 27.67
C ILE A 245 -36.43 -0.95 28.86
N VAL A 246 -37.74 -1.20 28.92
CA VAL A 246 -38.62 -0.59 29.93
C VAL A 246 -38.43 -1.19 31.33
N THR A 247 -37.78 -2.35 31.43
CA THR A 247 -37.43 -3.01 32.70
C THR A 247 -35.97 -2.79 33.13
N ASP A 248 -35.11 -2.25 32.26
CA ASP A 248 -33.69 -2.02 32.56
C ASP A 248 -33.50 -0.71 33.34
N LEU A 249 -33.06 -0.82 34.59
CA LEU A 249 -32.82 0.31 35.49
C LEU A 249 -31.68 1.23 35.05
N SER A 250 -30.80 0.80 34.14
CA SER A 250 -29.66 1.61 33.66
C SER A 250 -30.02 2.60 32.55
N ILE A 251 -31.23 2.50 32.01
CA ILE A 251 -31.74 3.38 30.95
C ILE A 251 -32.66 4.42 31.59
N GLY A 252 -32.48 5.70 31.27
CA GLY A 252 -33.32 6.79 31.80
C GLY A 252 -32.79 7.43 33.09
N ASP A 253 -33.38 8.57 33.42
CA ASP A 253 -33.25 9.27 34.70
C ASP A 253 -34.42 8.88 35.62
N ASN A 254 -34.47 9.48 36.83
CA ASN A 254 -35.51 9.22 37.83
C ASN A 254 -36.94 9.55 37.35
N ASP A 255 -37.08 10.26 36.22
CA ASP A 255 -38.37 10.66 35.65
C ASP A 255 -38.94 9.58 34.71
N CYS A 256 -38.19 8.50 34.46
CA CYS A 256 -38.64 7.37 33.66
C CYS A 256 -39.18 6.24 34.54
N ARG A 257 -40.41 5.78 34.30
CA ARG A 257 -40.94 4.59 34.96
C ARG A 257 -40.14 3.37 34.54
N THR A 258 -39.72 2.57 35.52
CA THR A 258 -39.15 1.24 35.25
C THR A 258 -40.17 0.19 35.65
N TYR A 259 -40.56 -0.64 34.69
CA TYR A 259 -41.51 -1.73 34.92
C TYR A 259 -40.79 -2.91 35.56
N LEU A 260 -41.51 -3.66 36.41
CA LEU A 260 -41.14 -5.05 36.62
C LEU A 260 -41.54 -5.86 35.38
N PRO A 261 -40.85 -6.98 35.07
CA PRO A 261 -41.21 -7.84 33.94
C PRO A 261 -42.69 -8.26 33.91
N ASP A 262 -43.27 -8.51 35.10
CA ASP A 262 -44.67 -8.90 35.25
C ASP A 262 -45.62 -7.71 35.07
N ASP A 263 -45.22 -6.51 35.51
CA ASP A 263 -46.01 -5.28 35.33
C ASP A 263 -46.12 -4.90 33.85
N PHE A 264 -45.03 -5.09 33.08
CA PHE A 264 -45.06 -4.87 31.64
C PHE A 264 -45.98 -5.87 30.93
N ASN A 265 -45.93 -7.16 31.30
CA ASN A 265 -46.84 -8.15 30.77
C ASN A 265 -48.31 -7.80 31.10
N LEU A 266 -48.57 -7.34 32.33
CA LEU A 266 -49.90 -6.89 32.74
C LEU A 266 -50.38 -5.65 31.96
N LEU A 267 -49.47 -4.73 31.63
CA LEU A 267 -49.77 -3.59 30.74
C LEU A 267 -50.24 -4.09 29.37
N LEU A 268 -49.53 -5.04 28.76
CA LEU A 268 -49.93 -5.60 27.46
C LEU A 268 -51.32 -6.27 27.52
N VAL A 269 -51.60 -7.00 28.59
CA VAL A 269 -52.93 -7.61 28.81
C VAL A 269 -54.02 -6.55 28.94
N LYS A 270 -53.76 -5.46 29.66
CA LYS A 270 -54.72 -4.35 29.81
C LYS A 270 -54.94 -3.57 28.52
N LEU A 271 -53.93 -3.45 27.67
CA LEU A 271 -54.04 -2.83 26.34
C LEU A 271 -54.89 -3.68 25.39
N GLY A 272 -54.81 -5.00 25.52
CA GLY A 272 -55.51 -5.96 24.67
C GLY A 272 -54.88 -6.16 23.29
N ASP A 273 -55.19 -7.28 22.64
CA ASP A 273 -54.55 -7.75 21.41
C ASP A 273 -54.50 -6.71 20.28
N LEU A 274 -55.61 -5.99 20.05
CA LEU A 274 -55.72 -5.01 18.96
C LEU A 274 -54.69 -3.88 19.12
N ARG A 275 -54.68 -3.23 20.29
CA ARG A 275 -53.80 -2.09 20.56
C ARG A 275 -52.35 -2.51 20.67
N VAL A 276 -52.08 -3.71 21.18
CA VAL A 276 -50.72 -4.25 21.16
C VAL A 276 -50.25 -4.43 19.72
N LYS A 277 -51.07 -4.96 18.81
CA LYS A 277 -50.71 -5.07 17.39
C LYS A 277 -50.44 -3.71 16.75
N GLU A 278 -51.29 -2.72 16.99
CA GLU A 278 -51.08 -1.35 16.48
C GLU A 278 -49.76 -0.76 16.98
N ILE A 279 -49.43 -0.93 18.27
CA ILE A 279 -48.14 -0.53 18.83
C ILE A 279 -46.97 -1.24 18.13
N LEU A 280 -47.10 -2.55 17.87
CA LEU A 280 -46.03 -3.33 17.25
C LEU A 280 -45.82 -2.94 15.79
N GLU A 281 -46.89 -2.70 15.04
CA GLU A 281 -46.82 -2.16 13.69
C GLU A 281 -46.11 -0.80 13.69
N HIS A 282 -46.49 0.09 14.62
CA HIS A 282 -45.88 1.42 14.78
C HIS A 282 -44.38 1.39 15.09
N PHE A 283 -43.92 0.37 15.83
CA PHE A 283 -42.49 0.19 16.13
C PHE A 283 -41.71 -0.59 15.07
N ALA A 284 -42.38 -1.35 14.22
CA ALA A 284 -41.75 -2.26 13.28
C ALA A 284 -40.78 -1.53 12.32
N ASP A 285 -41.13 -0.34 11.85
CA ASP A 285 -40.35 0.39 10.85
C ASP A 285 -38.97 0.86 11.37
N ILE A 286 -38.82 1.05 12.67
CA ILE A 286 -37.52 1.41 13.27
C ILE A 286 -36.79 0.18 13.81
N LEU A 287 -37.51 -0.74 14.46
CA LEU A 287 -36.88 -1.90 15.09
C LEU A 287 -36.39 -2.94 14.07
N ASN A 288 -37.05 -3.07 12.91
CA ASN A 288 -36.60 -3.99 11.87
C ASN A 288 -35.20 -3.64 11.32
N PRO A 289 -34.89 -2.36 10.97
CA PRO A 289 -33.52 -1.95 10.65
C PRO A 289 -32.52 -2.23 11.78
N ILE A 290 -32.89 -1.97 13.04
CA ILE A 290 -32.03 -2.22 14.21
C ILE A 290 -31.69 -3.71 14.32
N PHE A 291 -32.69 -4.59 14.26
CA PHE A 291 -32.45 -6.04 14.32
C PHE A 291 -31.60 -6.53 13.16
N ALA A 292 -31.77 -5.96 11.95
CA ALA A 292 -30.89 -6.27 10.83
C ALA A 292 -29.43 -5.86 11.11
N ILE A 293 -29.21 -4.66 11.66
CA ILE A 293 -27.88 -4.18 12.05
C ILE A 293 -27.26 -5.08 13.12
N GLU A 294 -28.00 -5.40 14.19
CA GLU A 294 -27.52 -6.28 15.28
C GLU A 294 -27.15 -7.67 14.76
N ASN A 295 -27.94 -8.24 13.85
CA ASN A 295 -27.65 -9.53 13.22
C ASN A 295 -26.38 -9.46 12.37
N ILE A 296 -26.18 -8.38 11.60
CA ILE A 296 -24.96 -8.20 10.82
C ILE A 296 -23.74 -8.10 11.74
N PHE A 297 -23.81 -7.32 12.83
CA PHE A 297 -22.73 -7.25 13.83
C PHE A 297 -22.46 -8.61 14.49
N TYR A 298 -23.51 -9.35 14.84
CA TYR A 298 -23.37 -10.69 15.40
C TYR A 298 -22.66 -11.64 14.44
N ASP A 299 -23.06 -11.66 13.16
CA ASP A 299 -22.44 -12.50 12.13
C ASP A 299 -20.99 -12.08 11.84
N MET A 300 -20.68 -10.78 11.89
CA MET A 300 -19.32 -10.28 11.77
C MET A 300 -18.46 -10.74 12.95
N ASN A 301 -18.93 -10.55 14.18
CA ASN A 301 -18.21 -10.97 15.38
C ASN A 301 -17.99 -12.49 15.41
N ARG A 302 -18.99 -13.27 14.98
CA ARG A 302 -18.86 -14.72 14.84
C ARG A 302 -17.80 -15.14 13.82
N ARG A 303 -17.66 -14.40 12.71
CA ARG A 303 -16.63 -14.63 11.68
C ARG A 303 -15.25 -14.15 12.13
N LYS A 304 -15.17 -13.06 12.89
CA LYS A 304 -13.92 -12.39 13.32
C LYS A 304 -13.15 -13.10 14.44
N VAL A 305 -13.76 -14.00 15.20
CA VAL A 305 -13.17 -14.65 16.40
C VAL A 305 -11.98 -15.59 16.13
N LEU A 306 -11.61 -15.89 14.87
CA LEU A 306 -10.48 -16.80 14.59
C LEU A 306 -9.34 -16.27 13.69
N ASP A 307 -9.57 -15.27 12.82
CA ASP A 307 -8.56 -14.89 11.80
C ASP A 307 -8.26 -13.37 11.73
N LEU A 308 -9.21 -12.53 12.19
CA LEU A 308 -9.13 -11.07 12.01
C LEU A 308 -8.58 -10.32 13.24
N GLN A 309 -8.67 -10.86 14.45
CA GLN A 309 -8.05 -10.21 15.63
C GLN A 309 -6.52 -10.15 15.52
N ALA A 310 -5.88 -11.08 14.79
CA ALA A 310 -4.45 -11.03 14.50
C ALA A 310 -4.08 -10.02 13.41
N ARG A 311 -4.91 -9.89 12.35
CA ARG A 311 -4.70 -8.94 11.25
C ARG A 311 -5.07 -7.49 11.59
N PHE A 312 -6.04 -7.27 12.48
CA PHE A 312 -6.43 -5.92 12.92
C PHE A 312 -5.54 -5.40 14.05
N ALA A 313 -4.96 -6.26 14.90
CA ALA A 313 -4.01 -5.82 15.93
C ALA A 313 -2.78 -5.09 15.34
N SER A 314 -2.39 -5.40 14.10
CA SER A 314 -1.33 -4.68 13.37
C SER A 314 -1.80 -3.40 12.65
N LEU A 315 -3.11 -3.19 12.50
CA LEU A 315 -3.71 -1.99 11.89
C LEU A 315 -4.19 -0.96 12.93
N ILE A 316 -4.22 -1.32 14.22
CA ILE A 316 -4.68 -0.47 15.34
C ILE A 316 -3.70 0.67 15.67
N GLU A 317 -2.52 0.74 15.05
CA GLU A 317 -1.68 1.95 15.11
C GLU A 317 -2.27 3.12 14.29
N HIS A 318 -3.31 2.91 13.47
CA HIS A 318 -4.00 3.96 12.72
C HIS A 318 -5.39 4.29 13.29
N ASP A 319 -5.87 5.50 12.97
CA ASP A 319 -7.09 6.14 13.49
C ASP A 319 -8.29 5.16 13.54
N PRO A 320 -9.06 5.06 14.64
CA PRO A 320 -10.33 4.33 14.69
C PRO A 320 -11.30 4.64 13.53
N ASN A 321 -11.16 5.79 12.86
CA ASN A 321 -11.88 6.16 11.64
C ASN A 321 -11.50 5.33 10.40
N ASP A 322 -10.33 4.68 10.38
CA ASP A 322 -9.88 3.83 9.26
C ASP A 322 -10.52 2.44 9.26
N ASN A 323 -11.12 2.02 10.39
CA ASN A 323 -11.90 0.79 10.45
C ASN A 323 -13.40 1.09 10.26
N PRO A 324 -13.95 0.94 9.04
CA PRO A 324 -15.34 1.28 8.76
C PRO A 324 -16.34 0.60 9.68
N VAL A 325 -16.08 -0.66 10.03
CA VAL A 325 -17.00 -1.44 10.85
C VAL A 325 -17.01 -0.94 12.29
N LEU A 326 -15.84 -0.56 12.83
CA LEU A 326 -15.75 -0.03 14.19
C LEU A 326 -16.41 1.36 14.29
N GLY A 327 -16.15 2.24 13.32
CA GLY A 327 -16.80 3.55 13.24
C GLY A 327 -18.33 3.43 13.14
N LEU A 328 -18.84 2.50 12.32
CA LEU A 328 -20.27 2.22 12.21
C LEU A 328 -20.86 1.64 13.51
N GLN A 329 -20.10 0.80 14.24
CA GLN A 329 -20.53 0.27 15.53
C GLN A 329 -20.63 1.37 16.60
N VAL A 330 -19.66 2.27 16.69
CA VAL A 330 -19.70 3.41 17.61
C VAL A 330 -20.90 4.32 17.31
N ARG A 331 -21.17 4.61 16.02
CA ARG A 331 -22.34 5.37 15.59
C ARG A 331 -23.65 4.65 15.94
N PHE A 332 -23.72 3.33 15.74
CA PHE A 332 -24.85 2.50 16.15
C PHE A 332 -25.10 2.60 17.65
N ASP A 333 -24.08 2.35 18.47
CA ASP A 333 -24.19 2.36 19.93
C ASP A 333 -24.62 3.72 20.47
N SER A 334 -24.13 4.81 19.85
CA SER A 334 -24.55 6.18 20.17
C SER A 334 -26.03 6.41 19.86
N LEU A 335 -26.48 6.10 18.63
CA LEU A 335 -27.88 6.22 18.23
C LEU A 335 -28.81 5.36 19.09
N MET A 336 -28.40 4.13 19.39
CA MET A 336 -29.14 3.20 20.22
C MET A 336 -29.31 3.69 21.65
N ARG A 337 -28.30 4.37 22.21
CA ARG A 337 -28.41 4.96 23.55
C ARG A 337 -29.50 6.03 23.60
N GLU A 338 -29.52 6.94 22.62
CA GLU A 338 -30.56 7.99 22.51
C GLU A 338 -31.94 7.37 22.28
N TYR A 339 -32.04 6.42 21.36
CA TYR A 339 -33.32 5.80 21.01
C TYR A 339 -33.93 4.98 22.15
N LYS A 340 -33.11 4.21 22.89
CA LYS A 340 -33.56 3.47 24.09
C LYS A 340 -34.16 4.39 25.15
N LEU A 341 -33.59 5.58 25.35
CA LEU A 341 -34.14 6.57 26.27
C LEU A 341 -35.53 7.05 25.84
N ILE A 342 -35.72 7.30 24.55
CA ILE A 342 -37.03 7.71 24.00
C ILE A 342 -38.06 6.61 24.20
N LEU A 343 -37.71 5.36 23.84
CA LEU A 343 -38.58 4.21 24.07
C LEU A 343 -38.99 4.12 25.53
N LYS A 344 -38.04 4.28 26.46
CA LYS A 344 -38.37 4.22 27.88
C LYS A 344 -39.31 5.35 28.32
N LYS A 345 -39.10 6.58 27.84
CA LYS A 345 -39.98 7.73 28.10
C LYS A 345 -41.41 7.52 27.61
N LEU A 346 -41.60 6.85 26.47
CA LEU A 346 -42.92 6.60 25.91
C LEU A 346 -43.78 5.69 26.81
N PHE A 347 -43.14 4.75 27.51
CA PHE A 347 -43.81 3.85 28.44
C PHE A 347 -43.92 4.41 29.87
N SER A 348 -43.41 5.62 30.16
CA SER A 348 -43.32 6.15 31.53
C SER A 348 -44.66 6.47 32.21
N LEU A 349 -45.77 6.47 31.47
CA LEU A 349 -47.09 6.80 32.01
C LEU A 349 -47.69 5.66 32.84
N SER A 350 -48.63 6.02 33.72
CA SER A 350 -49.15 5.10 34.74
C SER A 350 -50.27 4.21 34.20
N GLU A 351 -51.16 4.79 33.40
CA GLU A 351 -52.35 4.14 32.87
C GLU A 351 -52.13 3.57 31.46
N PRO A 352 -52.68 2.39 31.14
CA PRO A 352 -52.53 1.76 29.82
C PRO A 352 -52.99 2.65 28.66
N ASP A 353 -54.12 3.34 28.81
CA ASP A 353 -54.67 4.21 27.76
C ASP A 353 -53.73 5.38 27.45
N ASP A 354 -53.12 5.95 28.49
CA ASP A 354 -52.15 7.04 28.34
C ASP A 354 -50.88 6.56 27.66
N VAL A 355 -50.38 5.37 28.03
CA VAL A 355 -49.21 4.76 27.37
C VAL A 355 -49.49 4.52 25.88
N TYR A 356 -50.66 3.98 25.55
CA TYR A 356 -51.09 3.79 24.16
C TYR A 356 -51.13 5.12 23.40
N ALA A 357 -51.85 6.12 23.93
CA ALA A 357 -51.97 7.44 23.29
C ALA A 357 -50.60 8.11 23.09
N ASN A 358 -49.71 8.01 24.09
CA ASN A 358 -48.37 8.58 24.03
C ASN A 358 -47.51 7.92 22.92
N ILE A 359 -47.54 6.59 22.81
CA ILE A 359 -46.85 5.85 21.75
C ILE A 359 -47.38 6.25 20.37
N MET A 360 -48.71 6.24 20.19
CA MET A 360 -49.33 6.55 18.90
C MET A 360 -49.17 8.02 18.48
N SER A 361 -48.96 8.93 19.45
CA SER A 361 -48.69 10.34 19.16
C SER A 361 -47.25 10.59 18.68
N TYR A 362 -46.34 9.64 18.90
CA TYR A 362 -44.95 9.77 18.49
C TYR A 362 -44.80 9.37 17.03
N ASP A 363 -44.46 10.32 16.15
CA ASP A 363 -44.24 10.05 14.73
C ASP A 363 -42.88 9.41 14.49
N PHE A 364 -42.85 8.08 14.47
CA PHE A 364 -41.63 7.32 14.17
C PHE A 364 -41.20 7.43 12.71
N HIS A 365 -42.15 7.55 11.78
CA HIS A 365 -41.88 7.60 10.34
C HIS A 365 -41.11 8.87 9.94
N ASN A 366 -41.39 10.00 10.59
CA ASN A 366 -40.65 11.25 10.39
C ASN A 366 -39.58 11.50 11.46
N SER A 367 -39.22 10.48 12.24
CA SER A 367 -38.18 10.63 13.26
C SER A 367 -36.79 10.56 12.61
N LYS A 368 -35.86 11.40 13.11
CA LYS A 368 -34.43 11.34 12.71
C LYS A 368 -33.84 9.92 12.82
N TYR A 369 -34.38 9.08 13.70
CA TYR A 369 -33.86 7.72 13.95
C TYR A 369 -34.21 6.73 12.84
N ALA A 370 -35.41 6.83 12.24
CA ALA A 370 -35.79 5.94 11.15
C ALA A 370 -34.84 6.11 9.96
N ASP A 371 -34.55 7.35 9.58
CA ASP A 371 -33.60 7.67 8.50
C ASP A 371 -32.17 7.28 8.86
N GLU A 372 -31.72 7.59 10.08
CA GLU A 372 -30.35 7.30 10.53
C GLU A 372 -30.08 5.80 10.62
N PHE A 373 -31.00 4.99 11.18
CA PHE A 373 -30.84 3.54 11.23
C PHE A 373 -30.93 2.89 9.85
N ASN A 374 -31.79 3.37 8.96
CA ASN A 374 -31.82 2.87 7.59
C ASN A 374 -30.54 3.20 6.83
N LYS A 375 -30.03 4.43 6.96
CA LYS A 375 -28.74 4.83 6.38
C LYS A 375 -27.60 3.98 6.94
N LEU A 376 -27.55 3.79 8.26
CA LEU A 376 -26.54 2.97 8.91
C LEU A 376 -26.60 1.50 8.49
N LYS A 377 -27.80 0.93 8.34
CA LYS A 377 -28.00 -0.42 7.81
C LYS A 377 -27.42 -0.54 6.41
N VAL A 378 -27.71 0.42 5.53
CA VAL A 378 -27.16 0.45 4.16
C VAL A 378 -25.63 0.56 4.19
N ASP A 379 -25.09 1.49 4.98
CA ASP A 379 -23.64 1.67 5.14
C ASP A 379 -22.96 0.37 5.63
N LEU A 380 -23.58 -0.33 6.59
CA LEU A 380 -23.08 -1.58 7.13
C LEU A 380 -23.11 -2.74 6.13
N ILE A 381 -24.17 -2.85 5.34
CA ILE A 381 -24.27 -3.86 4.27
C ILE A 381 -23.13 -3.67 3.27
N TRP A 382 -22.89 -2.43 2.83
CA TRP A 382 -21.82 -2.12 1.89
C TRP A 382 -20.44 -2.33 2.51
N GLY A 383 -20.23 -1.96 3.77
CA GLY A 383 -18.98 -2.21 4.48
C GLY A 383 -18.66 -3.70 4.59
N VAL A 384 -19.66 -4.54 4.86
CA VAL A 384 -19.49 -6.01 4.90
C VAL A 384 -19.19 -6.58 3.51
N GLU A 385 -19.84 -6.08 2.47
CA GLU A 385 -19.56 -6.56 1.12
C GLU A 385 -18.14 -6.18 0.66
N PHE A 386 -17.72 -4.95 0.95
CA PHE A 386 -16.34 -4.51 0.73
C PHE A 386 -15.33 -5.39 1.48
N ASP A 387 -15.55 -5.67 2.77
CA ASP A 387 -14.65 -6.51 3.59
C ASP A 387 -14.48 -7.92 2.98
N LYS A 388 -15.56 -8.49 2.40
CA LYS A 388 -15.47 -9.77 1.67
C LYS A 388 -14.62 -9.66 0.41
N LEU A 389 -14.76 -8.58 -0.36
CA LEU A 389 -13.98 -8.36 -1.58
C LEU A 389 -12.51 -8.13 -1.24
N TYR A 390 -12.26 -7.26 -0.27
CA TYR A 390 -10.94 -6.87 0.21
C TYR A 390 -10.17 -8.04 0.84
N SER A 391 -10.84 -8.90 1.62
CA SER A 391 -10.19 -10.07 2.25
C SER A 391 -9.72 -11.14 1.26
N ASN A 392 -10.16 -11.10 0.00
CA ASN A 392 -9.66 -11.98 -1.06
C ASN A 392 -8.39 -11.45 -1.75
N LEU A 393 -7.98 -10.22 -1.45
CA LEU A 393 -6.70 -9.68 -1.89
C LEU A 393 -5.56 -10.30 -1.07
N SER A 394 -4.42 -10.52 -1.70
CA SER A 394 -3.18 -10.89 -1.02
C SER A 394 -2.64 -9.71 -0.18
N SER A 395 -1.68 -10.00 0.71
CA SER A 395 -1.08 -8.96 1.58
C SER A 395 -0.48 -7.80 0.78
N ASP A 396 0.14 -8.10 -0.35
CA ASP A 396 0.86 -7.11 -1.16
C ASP A 396 -0.14 -6.27 -1.95
N GLU A 397 -1.20 -6.91 -2.50
CA GLU A 397 -2.30 -6.22 -3.17
C GLU A 397 -3.04 -5.27 -2.21
N VAL A 398 -3.19 -5.67 -0.95
CA VAL A 398 -3.79 -4.83 0.11
C VAL A 398 -3.00 -3.54 0.34
N VAL A 399 -1.67 -3.63 0.50
CA VAL A 399 -0.81 -2.46 0.77
C VAL A 399 -0.88 -1.44 -0.37
N GLU A 400 -0.81 -1.93 -1.60
CA GLU A 400 -0.87 -1.06 -2.78
C GLU A 400 -2.26 -0.48 -3.01
N PHE A 401 -3.30 -1.29 -2.81
CA PHE A 401 -4.67 -0.82 -2.92
C PHE A 401 -4.99 0.25 -1.86
N ASP A 402 -4.48 0.09 -0.64
CA ASP A 402 -4.63 1.09 0.42
C ASP A 402 -3.93 2.41 0.05
N SER A 403 -2.82 2.37 -0.68
CA SER A 403 -2.18 3.58 -1.20
C SER A 403 -3.08 4.34 -2.19
N ILE A 404 -3.80 3.61 -3.05
CA ILE A 404 -4.80 4.18 -3.96
C ILE A 404 -6.01 4.70 -3.19
N ARG A 405 -6.51 3.94 -2.20
CA ARG A 405 -7.62 4.37 -1.34
C ARG A 405 -7.28 5.69 -0.67
N ASN A 406 -6.11 5.76 -0.01
CA ASN A 406 -5.68 6.94 0.71
C ASN A 406 -5.59 8.14 -0.23
N LEU A 407 -5.07 7.96 -1.45
CA LEU A 407 -5.04 9.02 -2.46
C LEU A 407 -6.42 9.59 -2.79
N VAL A 408 -7.42 8.74 -3.00
CA VAL A 408 -8.76 9.19 -3.40
C VAL A 408 -9.59 9.72 -2.23
N THR A 409 -9.26 9.34 -1.00
CA THR A 409 -9.87 9.88 0.23
C THR A 409 -9.11 11.08 0.82
N ASP A 410 -7.90 11.37 0.33
CA ASP A 410 -7.10 12.51 0.80
C ASP A 410 -7.68 13.85 0.32
N SER A 411 -8.01 14.69 1.32
CA SER A 411 -8.59 16.02 1.18
C SER A 411 -7.57 17.11 0.88
N SER A 412 -6.26 16.81 0.91
CA SER A 412 -5.20 17.80 0.65
C SER A 412 -5.00 18.14 -0.84
N PHE A 413 -5.68 17.43 -1.74
CA PHE A 413 -5.62 17.68 -3.17
C PHE A 413 -6.67 18.71 -3.61
N GLU A 414 -6.41 19.42 -4.71
CA GLU A 414 -7.21 20.53 -5.24
C GLU A 414 -8.74 20.35 -5.10
N SER A 415 -9.42 21.40 -4.62
CA SER A 415 -10.83 21.41 -4.18
C SER A 415 -11.89 21.13 -5.27
N GLN A 416 -11.47 20.81 -6.49
CA GLN A 416 -12.34 20.58 -7.65
C GLN A 416 -12.78 19.13 -7.83
N TYR A 417 -12.19 18.19 -7.08
CA TYR A 417 -12.55 16.77 -7.11
C TYR A 417 -13.51 16.39 -5.98
N LYS A 418 -14.40 15.45 -6.26
CA LYS A 418 -15.30 14.87 -5.27
C LYS A 418 -14.48 14.17 -4.18
N GLU A 419 -14.63 14.66 -2.96
CA GLU A 419 -14.05 14.03 -1.78
C GLU A 419 -14.86 12.79 -1.40
N TYR A 420 -14.18 11.66 -1.27
CA TYR A 420 -14.79 10.42 -0.80
C TYR A 420 -14.49 10.24 0.68
N PHE A 421 -15.55 10.25 1.49
CA PHE A 421 -15.48 9.58 2.79
C PHE A 421 -15.29 8.07 2.57
N HIS A 422 -14.56 7.41 3.46
CA HIS A 422 -14.29 5.96 3.36
C HIS A 422 -15.53 5.12 3.03
N ASN A 423 -16.66 5.38 3.71
CA ASN A 423 -17.91 4.66 3.46
C ASN A 423 -18.48 4.88 2.03
N ALA A 424 -18.34 6.09 1.48
CA ALA A 424 -18.76 6.40 0.13
C ALA A 424 -17.87 5.67 -0.89
N PHE A 425 -16.57 5.56 -0.63
CA PHE A 425 -15.64 4.77 -1.44
C PHE A 425 -15.96 3.26 -1.40
N TYR A 426 -16.22 2.70 -0.21
CA TYR A 426 -16.57 1.28 -0.07
C TYR A 426 -17.88 0.93 -0.77
N LYS A 427 -18.89 1.80 -0.63
CA LYS A 427 -20.15 1.68 -1.37
C LYS A 427 -19.90 1.68 -2.87
N LEU A 428 -19.14 2.65 -3.37
CA LEU A 428 -18.86 2.80 -4.80
C LEU A 428 -18.25 1.54 -5.40
N LEU A 429 -17.28 0.92 -4.73
CA LEU A 429 -16.62 -0.28 -5.23
C LEU A 429 -17.43 -1.56 -5.03
N SER A 430 -18.19 -1.65 -3.95
CA SER A 430 -19.02 -2.83 -3.68
C SER A 430 -20.20 -2.91 -4.65
N ASP A 431 -20.75 -1.77 -5.04
CA ASP A 431 -21.88 -1.66 -5.98
C ASP A 431 -21.53 -2.17 -7.39
N LEU A 432 -20.26 -2.12 -7.77
CA LEU A 432 -19.76 -2.69 -9.03
C LEU A 432 -19.77 -4.23 -9.08
N GLY A 433 -19.81 -4.87 -7.91
CA GLY A 433 -19.67 -6.31 -7.75
C GLY A 433 -18.22 -6.81 -7.91
N ALA A 434 -18.02 -8.08 -7.52
CA ALA A 434 -16.69 -8.67 -7.35
C ALA A 434 -15.81 -8.63 -8.61
N LEU A 435 -16.38 -8.96 -9.77
CA LEU A 435 -15.61 -9.08 -11.02
C LEU A 435 -15.03 -7.72 -11.46
N SER A 436 -15.85 -6.67 -11.41
CA SER A 436 -15.46 -5.31 -11.75
C SER A 436 -14.47 -4.74 -10.73
N PHE A 437 -14.69 -4.98 -9.44
CA PHE A 437 -13.75 -4.62 -8.38
C PHE A 437 -12.35 -5.21 -8.64
N TYR A 438 -12.24 -6.53 -8.85
CA TYR A 438 -10.94 -7.16 -9.08
C TYR A 438 -10.28 -6.69 -10.38
N LYS A 439 -11.05 -6.33 -11.40
CA LYS A 439 -10.50 -5.76 -12.63
C LYS A 439 -9.87 -4.39 -12.36
N ILE A 440 -10.55 -3.51 -11.62
CA ILE A 440 -10.00 -2.21 -11.22
C ILE A 440 -8.73 -2.39 -10.40
N VAL A 441 -8.76 -3.25 -9.37
CA VAL A 441 -7.60 -3.54 -8.52
C VAL A 441 -6.43 -3.99 -9.37
N ARG A 442 -6.62 -5.00 -10.24
CA ARG A 442 -5.54 -5.50 -11.11
C ARG A 442 -4.96 -4.43 -12.02
N LEU A 443 -5.78 -3.58 -12.63
CA LEU A 443 -5.29 -2.51 -13.50
C LEU A 443 -4.42 -1.52 -12.73
N CYS A 444 -4.84 -1.13 -11.53
CA CYS A 444 -4.07 -0.19 -10.73
C CYS A 444 -2.76 -0.81 -10.24
N LEU A 445 -2.80 -2.08 -9.81
CA LEU A 445 -1.62 -2.82 -9.39
C LEU A 445 -0.65 -3.11 -10.52
N ASP A 446 -1.14 -3.40 -11.73
CA ASP A 446 -0.30 -3.58 -12.92
C ASP A 446 0.49 -2.30 -13.22
N PHE A 447 -0.16 -1.14 -13.15
CA PHE A 447 0.51 0.14 -13.33
C PHE A 447 1.57 0.38 -12.25
N ILE A 448 1.23 0.21 -10.97
CA ILE A 448 2.18 0.37 -9.86
C ILE A 448 3.36 -0.61 -10.00
N GLY A 449 3.09 -1.86 -10.35
CA GLY A 449 4.12 -2.88 -10.61
C GLY A 449 5.09 -2.43 -11.70
N LYS A 450 4.56 -1.97 -12.84
CA LYS A 450 5.35 -1.40 -13.94
C LYS A 450 6.21 -0.22 -13.46
N GLN A 451 5.68 0.67 -12.61
CA GLN A 451 6.48 1.77 -12.07
C GLN A 451 7.63 1.29 -11.18
N LYS A 452 7.38 0.34 -10.28
CA LYS A 452 8.40 -0.22 -9.39
C LYS A 452 9.53 -0.91 -10.16
N GLU A 453 9.20 -1.66 -11.21
CA GLU A 453 10.21 -2.26 -12.09
C GLU A 453 11.18 -1.22 -12.65
N ARG A 454 10.66 -0.06 -13.08
CA ARG A 454 11.45 1.05 -13.61
C ARG A 454 12.23 1.77 -12.51
N GLN A 455 11.63 1.95 -11.33
CA GLN A 455 12.31 2.50 -10.17
C GLN A 455 13.56 1.70 -9.82
N VAL A 456 13.46 0.36 -9.79
CA VAL A 456 14.62 -0.52 -9.54
C VAL A 456 15.70 -0.35 -10.60
N ILE A 457 15.34 -0.17 -11.87
CA ILE A 457 16.34 0.09 -12.93
C ILE A 457 17.03 1.44 -12.68
N ILE A 458 16.27 2.48 -12.36
CA ILE A 458 16.78 3.83 -12.10
C ILE A 458 17.71 3.86 -10.88
N ASP A 459 17.32 3.22 -9.78
CA ASP A 459 18.11 3.17 -8.54
C ASP A 459 19.48 2.53 -8.75
N ASN A 460 19.56 1.56 -9.67
CA ASN A 460 20.80 0.85 -10.02
C ASN A 460 21.72 1.63 -10.99
N ILE A 461 21.31 2.81 -11.47
CA ILE A 461 22.16 3.65 -12.33
C ILE A 461 23.19 4.39 -11.47
N GLU A 462 24.47 4.08 -11.64
CA GLU A 462 25.59 4.71 -10.89
C GLU A 462 25.68 6.23 -11.10
N ASN A 463 25.36 6.72 -12.30
CA ASN A 463 25.45 8.14 -12.63
C ASN A 463 24.29 8.92 -11.98
N THR A 464 24.63 9.82 -11.05
CA THR A 464 23.65 10.56 -10.24
C THR A 464 22.76 11.48 -11.08
N ILE A 465 23.31 12.16 -12.09
CA ILE A 465 22.55 13.06 -12.98
C ILE A 465 21.56 12.24 -13.81
N ALA A 466 22.01 11.14 -14.41
CA ALA A 466 21.15 10.24 -15.17
C ALA A 466 20.00 9.69 -14.31
N ARG A 467 20.31 9.30 -13.07
CA ARG A 467 19.33 8.83 -12.10
C ARG A 467 18.29 9.92 -11.80
N GLU A 468 18.72 11.15 -11.51
CA GLU A 468 17.84 12.27 -11.21
C GLU A 468 16.89 12.60 -12.36
N VAL A 469 17.37 12.64 -13.61
CA VAL A 469 16.48 12.97 -14.73
C VAL A 469 15.49 11.85 -15.06
N LEU A 470 15.93 10.59 -14.95
CA LEU A 470 15.03 9.45 -15.11
C LEU A 470 14.01 9.39 -13.96
N GLN A 471 14.43 9.73 -12.74
CA GLN A 471 13.54 9.88 -11.59
C GLN A 471 12.48 10.95 -11.85
N ASN A 472 12.87 12.15 -12.27
CA ASN A 472 11.95 13.23 -12.60
C ASN A 472 10.93 12.82 -13.69
N SER A 473 11.36 12.01 -14.66
CA SER A 473 10.46 11.46 -15.69
C SER A 473 9.48 10.42 -15.14
N LEU A 474 9.93 9.54 -14.25
CA LEU A 474 9.08 8.55 -13.60
C LEU A 474 8.11 9.21 -12.59
N ASP A 475 8.56 10.21 -11.86
CA ASP A 475 7.77 11.02 -10.94
C ASP A 475 6.68 11.80 -11.68
N PHE A 476 7.00 12.38 -12.84
CA PHE A 476 6.01 13.00 -13.71
C PHE A 476 4.94 12.00 -14.14
N CYS A 477 5.33 10.81 -14.62
CA CYS A 477 4.40 9.75 -14.99
C CYS A 477 3.51 9.34 -13.79
N SER A 478 4.10 9.23 -12.60
CA SER A 478 3.37 8.94 -11.36
C SER A 478 2.35 10.01 -11.05
N LYS A 479 2.74 11.29 -11.06
CA LYS A 479 1.82 12.42 -10.83
C LYS A 479 0.67 12.45 -11.84
N THR A 480 0.94 12.20 -13.12
CA THR A 480 -0.09 12.14 -14.16
C THR A 480 -1.08 11.00 -13.91
N TYR A 481 -0.59 9.83 -13.51
CA TYR A 481 -1.47 8.70 -13.16
C TYR A 481 -2.33 8.97 -11.92
N LEU A 482 -1.75 9.59 -10.89
CA LEU A 482 -2.51 9.98 -9.69
C LEU A 482 -3.64 10.97 -10.04
N PHE A 483 -3.35 11.95 -10.90
CA PHE A 483 -4.36 12.89 -11.39
C PHE A 483 -5.50 12.18 -12.13
N PHE A 484 -5.15 11.22 -12.99
CA PHE A 484 -6.13 10.42 -13.69
C PHE A 484 -6.98 9.59 -12.74
N LEU A 485 -6.39 8.89 -11.78
CA LEU A 485 -7.14 8.15 -10.77
C LEU A 485 -8.15 9.08 -10.09
N LYS A 486 -7.73 10.24 -9.58
CA LYS A 486 -8.67 11.21 -8.98
C LYS A 486 -9.77 11.63 -9.94
N ASN A 487 -9.44 11.92 -11.19
CA ASN A 487 -10.42 12.31 -12.19
C ASN A 487 -11.42 11.18 -12.50
N SER A 488 -10.96 9.93 -12.61
CA SER A 488 -11.83 8.77 -12.83
C SER A 488 -12.78 8.55 -11.66
N PHE A 489 -12.29 8.70 -10.42
CA PHE A 489 -13.14 8.64 -9.23
C PHE A 489 -14.10 9.84 -9.11
N ASN A 490 -13.91 10.91 -9.87
CA ASN A 490 -14.84 12.06 -9.91
C ASN A 490 -16.13 11.80 -10.70
N ALA A 491 -16.30 10.60 -11.27
CA ALA A 491 -17.52 10.24 -11.99
C ALA A 491 -18.78 10.30 -11.10
N ALA A 492 -19.94 10.45 -11.76
CA ALA A 492 -21.23 10.61 -11.08
C ALA A 492 -21.62 9.38 -10.25
N ASP A 493 -21.31 8.18 -10.74
CA ASP A 493 -21.69 6.89 -10.16
C ASP A 493 -20.59 5.82 -10.28
N SER A 494 -20.84 4.65 -9.69
CA SER A 494 -19.95 3.50 -9.66
C SER A 494 -19.56 3.03 -11.06
N GLN A 495 -20.53 2.92 -11.97
CA GLN A 495 -20.30 2.49 -13.35
C GLN A 495 -19.41 3.48 -14.12
N GLY A 496 -19.63 4.79 -13.95
CA GLY A 496 -18.78 5.81 -14.56
C GLY A 496 -17.32 5.74 -14.09
N VAL A 497 -17.08 5.40 -12.82
CA VAL A 497 -15.71 5.13 -12.32
C VAL A 497 -15.11 3.92 -13.03
N TYR A 498 -15.86 2.83 -13.13
CA TYR A 498 -15.40 1.61 -13.80
C TYR A 498 -15.10 1.86 -15.29
N ASP A 499 -15.98 2.53 -16.01
CA ASP A 499 -15.81 2.84 -17.44
C ASP A 499 -14.59 3.74 -17.67
N SER A 500 -14.38 4.73 -16.79
CA SER A 500 -13.22 5.62 -16.87
C SER A 500 -11.91 4.87 -16.62
N LEU A 501 -11.85 4.03 -15.58
CA LEU A 501 -10.64 3.28 -15.21
C LEU A 501 -10.32 2.12 -16.16
N THR A 502 -11.34 1.58 -16.85
CA THR A 502 -11.17 0.43 -17.74
C THR A 502 -11.21 0.78 -19.23
N SER A 503 -11.23 2.07 -19.55
CA SER A 503 -11.18 2.57 -20.93
C SER A 503 -9.84 2.21 -21.59
N ASP A 504 -9.91 1.52 -22.73
CA ASP A 504 -8.73 1.15 -23.52
C ASP A 504 -7.93 2.39 -23.96
N GLU A 505 -8.60 3.52 -24.20
CA GLU A 505 -7.93 4.78 -24.57
C GLU A 505 -7.04 5.29 -23.44
N GLN A 506 -7.56 5.27 -22.21
CA GLN A 506 -6.83 5.74 -21.03
C GLN A 506 -5.68 4.79 -20.69
N ILE A 507 -5.93 3.48 -20.73
CA ILE A 507 -4.88 2.46 -20.55
C ILE A 507 -3.76 2.67 -21.57
N ALA A 508 -4.09 2.85 -22.86
CA ALA A 508 -3.12 3.09 -23.92
C ALA A 508 -2.33 4.40 -23.71
N GLU A 509 -2.97 5.44 -23.18
CA GLU A 509 -2.29 6.69 -22.85
C GLU A 509 -1.23 6.50 -21.75
N PHE A 510 -1.55 5.75 -20.68
CA PHE A 510 -0.56 5.43 -19.63
C PHE A 510 0.58 4.57 -20.13
N GLU A 511 0.27 3.54 -20.93
CA GLU A 511 1.29 2.71 -21.54
C GLU A 511 2.22 3.54 -22.43
N LYS A 512 1.71 4.59 -23.09
CA LYS A 512 2.53 5.53 -23.87
C LYS A 512 3.48 6.35 -22.98
N TYR A 513 3.04 6.84 -21.83
CA TYR A 513 3.93 7.55 -20.89
C TYR A 513 5.02 6.63 -20.35
N LEU A 514 4.67 5.42 -19.91
CA LEU A 514 5.64 4.42 -19.44
C LEU A 514 6.61 4.00 -20.54
N ALA A 515 6.13 3.78 -21.77
CA ALA A 515 6.99 3.52 -22.92
C ALA A 515 7.92 4.70 -23.23
N GLY A 516 7.47 5.93 -22.97
CA GLY A 516 8.32 7.12 -23.00
C GLY A 516 9.47 7.06 -21.99
N VAL A 517 9.19 6.64 -20.75
CA VAL A 517 10.22 6.41 -19.72
C VAL A 517 11.16 5.28 -20.14
N ASP A 518 10.64 4.17 -20.66
CA ASP A 518 11.46 3.03 -21.13
C ASP A 518 12.41 3.44 -22.25
N LYS A 519 11.91 4.23 -23.20
CA LYS A 519 12.72 4.78 -24.28
C LYS A 519 13.86 5.62 -23.72
N LYS A 520 13.57 6.52 -22.77
CA LYS A 520 14.59 7.34 -22.10
C LYS A 520 15.61 6.49 -21.35
N ILE A 521 15.18 5.48 -20.60
CA ILE A 521 16.06 4.54 -19.89
C ILE A 521 16.98 3.82 -20.90
N ALA A 522 16.43 3.29 -21.99
CA ALA A 522 17.21 2.58 -23.01
C ALA A 522 18.24 3.49 -23.70
N GLU A 523 17.86 4.73 -24.01
CA GLU A 523 18.77 5.74 -24.56
C GLU A 523 19.91 6.07 -23.59
N PHE A 524 19.59 6.22 -22.30
CA PHE A 524 20.59 6.46 -21.25
C PHE A 524 21.55 5.29 -21.04
N LEU A 525 21.04 4.06 -20.99
CA LEU A 525 21.89 2.88 -20.85
C LEU A 525 22.83 2.72 -22.06
N LYS A 526 22.36 3.04 -23.27
CA LYS A 526 23.19 3.08 -24.46
C LYS A 526 24.28 4.15 -24.34
N PHE A 527 23.94 5.33 -23.84
CA PHE A 527 24.93 6.38 -23.59
C PHE A 527 25.94 5.99 -22.52
N ILE A 528 25.52 5.42 -21.38
CA ILE A 528 26.43 4.97 -20.31
C ILE A 528 27.43 3.96 -20.86
N LYS A 529 27.00 3.08 -21.77
CA LYS A 529 27.91 2.16 -22.45
C LYS A 529 28.97 2.91 -23.26
N ILE A 530 28.57 3.91 -24.05
CA ILE A 530 29.50 4.76 -24.80
C ILE A 530 30.43 5.53 -23.84
N TYR A 531 29.89 6.08 -22.75
CA TYR A 531 30.64 6.80 -21.73
C TYR A 531 31.74 5.93 -21.09
N LYS A 532 31.45 4.65 -20.83
CA LYS A 532 32.44 3.69 -20.31
C LYS A 532 33.56 3.37 -21.31
N ASP A 533 33.29 3.53 -22.60
CA ASP A 533 34.25 3.28 -23.67
C ASP A 533 35.06 4.55 -24.04
N LEU A 534 34.79 5.71 -23.43
CA LEU A 534 35.53 6.94 -23.68
C LEU A 534 36.94 6.89 -23.07
N SER A 535 37.91 7.39 -23.84
CA SER A 535 39.27 7.65 -23.36
C SER A 535 39.30 8.74 -22.28
N ALA A 536 40.43 8.87 -21.56
CA ALA A 536 40.58 9.88 -20.53
C ALA A 536 40.46 11.31 -21.10
N GLU A 537 40.96 11.51 -22.32
CA GLU A 537 40.91 12.75 -23.08
C GLU A 537 39.47 13.09 -23.50
N GLU A 538 38.71 12.09 -23.98
CA GLU A 538 37.30 12.25 -24.33
C GLU A 538 36.43 12.54 -23.10
N LEU A 539 36.74 11.91 -21.96
CA LEU A 539 36.08 12.20 -20.68
C LEU A 539 36.36 13.64 -20.22
N GLU A 540 37.59 14.13 -20.40
CA GLU A 540 37.95 15.52 -20.09
C GLU A 540 37.20 16.50 -21.00
N ALA A 541 37.14 16.22 -22.30
CA ALA A 541 36.38 17.01 -23.26
C ALA A 541 34.87 17.03 -22.95
N LEU A 542 34.28 15.88 -22.62
CA LEU A 542 32.88 15.78 -22.24
C LEU A 542 32.59 16.59 -20.96
N ARG A 543 33.46 16.51 -19.94
CA ARG A 543 33.34 17.33 -18.72
C ARG A 543 33.41 18.82 -19.02
N PHE A 544 34.29 19.22 -19.93
CA PHE A 544 34.39 20.60 -20.38
C PHE A 544 33.13 21.07 -21.11
N MET A 545 32.59 20.27 -22.03
CA MET A 545 31.32 20.56 -22.72
C MET A 545 30.16 20.73 -21.74
N LEU A 546 30.02 19.83 -20.77
CA LEU A 546 29.01 19.91 -19.71
C LEU A 546 29.18 21.17 -18.83
N LYS A 547 30.42 21.55 -18.54
CA LYS A 547 30.69 22.79 -17.79
C LYS A 547 30.26 24.02 -18.60
N VAL A 548 30.53 24.02 -19.90
CA VAL A 548 30.21 25.13 -20.80
C VAL A 548 28.70 25.29 -20.98
N SER A 549 27.95 24.20 -21.13
CA SER A 549 26.48 24.25 -21.29
C SER A 549 25.76 24.74 -20.05
N ASN A 550 26.21 24.31 -18.87
CA ASN A 550 25.56 24.61 -17.61
C ASN A 550 25.79 26.06 -17.15
N GLY A 551 26.49 26.86 -17.95
CA GLY A 551 26.60 28.30 -17.70
C GLY A 551 27.46 28.69 -16.48
N ILE A 552 28.21 27.77 -15.87
CA ILE A 552 28.82 27.91 -14.53
C ILE A 552 29.99 28.93 -14.47
N ASN A 553 30.14 29.83 -15.45
CA ASN A 553 31.24 30.78 -15.42
C ASN A 553 30.89 32.19 -14.95
N ASN A 554 29.65 32.53 -14.53
CA ASN A 554 29.40 33.77 -13.76
C ASN A 554 27.96 33.91 -13.19
N ILE A 555 27.89 34.27 -11.89
CA ILE A 555 26.86 35.03 -11.14
C ILE A 555 25.79 34.26 -10.32
N GLU A 556 25.69 34.74 -9.08
CA GLU A 556 24.74 34.56 -7.98
C GLU A 556 23.27 34.88 -8.33
N SER A 557 22.80 34.63 -9.55
CA SER A 557 21.38 34.84 -9.91
C SER A 557 20.64 33.51 -9.92
N ASN A 558 19.73 33.34 -8.96
CA ASN A 558 18.85 32.18 -8.75
C ASN A 558 17.77 31.99 -9.85
N ASP A 559 17.83 32.67 -10.98
CA ASP A 559 16.77 32.62 -11.98
C ASP A 559 17.20 31.81 -13.21
N HIS A 560 16.57 30.63 -13.31
CA HIS A 560 16.57 29.70 -14.44
C HIS A 560 17.90 28.96 -14.70
N VAL A 561 18.18 28.00 -13.81
CA VAL A 561 18.95 26.81 -14.15
C VAL A 561 18.33 26.20 -15.42
N GLY A 562 19.06 26.25 -16.53
CA GLY A 562 18.70 25.51 -17.75
C GLY A 562 18.50 24.06 -17.35
N SER A 563 17.29 23.53 -17.60
CA SER A 563 16.90 22.22 -17.13
C SER A 563 17.86 21.15 -17.64
N ASP A 564 18.03 20.10 -16.84
CA ASP A 564 18.77 18.88 -17.18
C ASP A 564 18.32 18.23 -18.52
N ASP A 565 17.22 18.72 -19.11
CA ASP A 565 16.76 18.41 -20.46
C ASP A 565 17.80 18.72 -21.55
N THR A 566 18.72 19.67 -21.33
CA THR A 566 19.73 20.06 -22.34
C THR A 566 20.73 18.92 -22.57
N VAL A 567 21.16 18.26 -21.51
CA VAL A 567 21.98 17.03 -21.59
C VAL A 567 21.16 15.92 -22.26
N PHE A 568 19.87 15.80 -21.94
CA PHE A 568 18.96 14.83 -22.56
C PHE A 568 18.77 15.04 -24.08
N ILE A 569 18.71 16.29 -24.54
CA ILE A 569 18.63 16.63 -25.97
C ILE A 569 19.87 16.12 -26.70
N TRP A 570 21.06 16.25 -26.11
CA TRP A 570 22.31 15.77 -26.69
C TRP A 570 22.39 14.24 -26.72
N LEU A 571 21.87 13.59 -25.68
CA LEU A 571 21.91 12.14 -25.50
C LEU A 571 20.89 11.38 -26.35
N ASN A 572 19.93 12.09 -26.95
CA ASN A 572 18.99 11.49 -27.87
C ASN A 572 19.71 11.00 -29.15
N ASN A 573 19.42 9.78 -29.59
CA ASN A 573 20.18 9.05 -30.62
C ASN A 573 20.40 9.82 -31.94
N SER A 574 19.52 10.75 -32.29
CA SER A 574 19.61 11.57 -33.49
C SER A 574 20.83 12.50 -33.53
N TYR A 575 21.41 12.85 -32.37
CA TYR A 575 22.50 13.83 -32.28
C TYR A 575 23.80 13.28 -31.72
N LEU A 576 23.81 12.03 -31.24
CA LEU A 576 25.00 11.38 -30.70
C LEU A 576 26.21 11.47 -31.65
N ARG A 577 26.01 11.31 -32.97
CA ARG A 577 27.09 11.44 -33.95
C ARG A 577 27.72 12.84 -33.93
N GLU A 578 26.90 13.88 -33.85
CA GLU A 578 27.38 15.26 -33.80
C GLU A 578 28.01 15.60 -32.46
N VAL A 579 27.44 15.11 -31.34
CA VAL A 579 28.04 15.26 -30.01
C VAL A 579 29.44 14.63 -29.97
N MET A 580 29.62 13.44 -30.54
CA MET A 580 30.94 12.79 -30.63
C MET A 580 31.93 13.60 -31.47
N ARG A 581 31.47 14.24 -32.55
CA ARG A 581 32.31 15.13 -33.38
C ARG A 581 32.73 16.38 -32.63
N ILE A 582 31.80 17.05 -31.96
CA ILE A 582 32.08 18.22 -31.12
C ILE A 582 33.07 17.82 -30.01
N MET A 583 32.84 16.70 -29.35
CA MET A 583 33.74 16.17 -28.32
C MET A 583 35.16 15.93 -28.85
N HIS A 584 35.30 15.35 -30.05
CA HIS A 584 36.61 15.17 -30.67
C HIS A 584 37.33 16.51 -30.96
N ILE A 585 36.59 17.53 -31.40
CA ILE A 585 37.12 18.89 -31.55
C ILE A 585 37.52 19.47 -30.19
N SER A 586 36.69 19.32 -29.17
CA SER A 586 36.99 19.75 -27.80
C SER A 586 38.22 19.05 -27.24
N CYS A 587 38.43 17.76 -27.51
CA CYS A 587 39.66 17.05 -27.12
C CYS A 587 40.89 17.75 -27.69
N ARG A 588 40.90 18.00 -29.01
CA ARG A 588 42.03 18.64 -29.69
C ARG A 588 42.25 20.08 -29.20
N PHE A 589 41.17 20.81 -28.95
CA PHE A 589 41.24 22.17 -28.41
C PHE A 589 41.85 22.18 -27.01
N LEU A 590 41.41 21.29 -26.10
CA LEU A 590 41.96 21.16 -24.75
C LEU A 590 43.42 20.72 -24.75
N GLU A 591 43.79 19.81 -25.66
CA GLU A 591 45.19 19.40 -25.84
C GLU A 591 46.08 20.59 -26.22
N GLU A 592 45.62 21.43 -27.15
CA GLU A 592 46.35 22.64 -27.54
C GLU A 592 46.38 23.71 -26.44
N ILE A 593 45.30 23.86 -25.65
CA ILE A 593 45.31 24.69 -24.43
C ILE A 593 46.38 24.22 -23.45
N LYS A 594 46.51 22.90 -23.24
CA LYS A 594 47.51 22.34 -22.34
C LYS A 594 48.93 22.69 -22.80
N LYS A 595 49.22 22.52 -24.10
CA LYS A 595 50.51 22.89 -24.71
C LYS A 595 50.76 24.41 -24.64
N PHE A 596 49.73 25.22 -24.85
CA PHE A 596 49.79 26.68 -24.67
C PHE A 596 50.16 27.04 -23.23
N LYS A 597 49.44 26.51 -22.23
CA LYS A 597 49.67 26.81 -20.81
C LYS A 597 51.06 26.39 -20.35
N GLU A 598 51.54 25.23 -20.83
CA GLU A 598 52.91 24.77 -20.55
C GLU A 598 53.96 25.77 -21.06
N ALA A 599 53.81 26.27 -22.29
CA ALA A 599 54.70 27.29 -22.83
C ALA A 599 54.52 28.65 -22.11
N PHE A 600 53.29 29.09 -21.91
CA PHE A 600 52.93 30.37 -21.29
C PHE A 600 53.51 30.55 -19.89
N ASN A 601 53.48 29.48 -19.07
CA ASN A 601 54.01 29.52 -17.71
C ASN A 601 55.53 29.77 -17.65
N ASN A 602 56.26 29.54 -18.74
CA ASN A 602 57.71 29.76 -18.81
C ASN A 602 58.09 31.19 -19.21
N ILE A 603 57.14 32.05 -19.58
CA ILE A 603 57.44 33.45 -19.91
C ILE A 603 57.97 34.12 -18.64
N SER A 604 59.01 34.92 -18.74
CA SER A 604 59.55 35.65 -17.58
C SER A 604 58.91 37.04 -17.43
N THR A 605 58.50 37.64 -18.54
CA THR A 605 57.98 39.01 -18.62
C THR A 605 56.48 39.09 -18.29
N GLU A 606 56.14 39.73 -17.16
CA GLU A 606 54.75 39.84 -16.69
C GLU A 606 53.82 40.63 -17.64
N SER A 607 54.31 41.68 -18.31
CA SER A 607 53.48 42.43 -19.26
C SER A 607 53.10 41.60 -20.50
N LEU A 608 53.99 40.73 -20.97
CA LEU A 608 53.70 39.81 -22.08
C LEU A 608 52.78 38.69 -21.64
N LYS A 609 52.96 38.16 -20.42
CA LYS A 609 52.00 37.22 -19.84
C LYS A 609 50.60 37.81 -19.82
N GLU A 610 50.44 39.06 -19.40
CA GLU A 610 49.11 39.67 -19.35
C GLU A 610 48.50 39.83 -20.75
N ASN A 611 49.27 40.26 -21.75
CA ASN A 611 48.79 40.36 -23.13
C ASN A 611 48.34 39.00 -23.69
N PHE A 612 49.19 37.97 -23.58
CA PHE A 612 48.84 36.62 -24.03
C PHE A 612 47.67 36.02 -23.24
N ARG A 613 47.53 36.38 -21.96
CA ARG A 613 46.39 35.97 -21.14
C ARG A 613 45.09 36.57 -21.64
N ILE A 614 45.07 37.87 -21.95
CA ILE A 614 43.88 38.54 -22.52
C ILE A 614 43.47 37.89 -23.85
N GLU A 615 44.42 37.64 -24.74
CA GLU A 615 44.15 36.97 -26.02
C GLU A 615 43.66 35.52 -25.84
N PHE A 616 44.29 34.79 -24.92
CA PHE A 616 43.87 33.44 -24.55
C PHE A 616 42.43 33.42 -24.01
N ASP A 617 42.13 34.29 -23.04
CA ASP A 617 40.82 34.39 -22.41
C ASP A 617 39.75 34.76 -23.45
N HIS A 618 40.07 35.66 -24.39
CA HIS A 618 39.18 35.98 -25.50
C HIS A 618 38.92 34.75 -26.39
N CYS A 619 39.97 34.05 -26.83
CA CYS A 619 39.84 32.84 -27.66
C CYS A 619 39.04 31.73 -26.95
N TYR A 620 39.30 31.51 -25.66
CA TYR A 620 38.63 30.52 -24.85
C TYR A 620 37.14 30.85 -24.63
N ASN A 621 36.82 32.12 -24.33
CA ASN A 621 35.44 32.55 -24.12
C ASN A 621 34.62 32.52 -25.41
N ASP A 622 35.20 32.90 -26.54
CA ASP A 622 34.56 32.77 -27.85
C ASP A 622 34.27 31.30 -28.17
N TYR A 623 35.24 30.41 -27.94
CA TYR A 623 35.05 28.97 -28.12
C TYR A 623 33.92 28.45 -27.22
N ALA A 624 33.93 28.80 -25.92
CA ALA A 624 32.93 28.34 -24.97
C ALA A 624 31.53 28.86 -25.33
N THR A 625 31.41 30.10 -25.81
CA THR A 625 30.14 30.68 -26.24
C THR A 625 29.59 29.95 -27.45
N ASN A 626 30.42 29.73 -28.48
CA ASN A 626 30.00 29.01 -29.69
C ASN A 626 29.75 27.53 -29.44
N LEU A 627 30.51 26.90 -28.53
CA LEU A 627 30.24 25.54 -28.09
C LEU A 627 28.87 25.47 -27.39
N ARG A 628 28.57 26.42 -26.49
CA ARG A 628 27.26 26.52 -25.83
C ARG A 628 26.14 26.67 -26.86
N GLU A 629 26.25 27.61 -27.80
CA GLU A 629 25.24 27.81 -28.84
C GLU A 629 25.04 26.56 -29.70
N ALA A 630 26.11 25.91 -30.13
CA ALA A 630 26.05 24.68 -30.93
C ALA A 630 25.34 23.55 -30.18
N LEU A 631 25.59 23.44 -28.87
CA LEU A 631 24.96 22.48 -28.00
C LEU A 631 23.47 22.78 -27.75
N TYR A 632 23.07 24.05 -27.66
CA TYR A 632 21.65 24.43 -27.46
C TYR A 632 20.81 24.35 -28.73
N THR A 633 21.36 24.83 -29.85
CA THR A 633 20.61 24.97 -31.12
C THR A 633 20.64 23.71 -31.96
N VAL A 634 21.55 22.78 -31.63
CA VAL A 634 21.85 21.59 -32.44
C VAL A 634 22.34 21.95 -33.87
N TYR A 635 22.66 23.23 -34.09
CA TYR A 635 23.19 23.77 -35.34
C TYR A 635 24.71 23.73 -35.31
N THR A 636 25.27 22.60 -35.72
CA THR A 636 26.73 22.37 -35.66
C THR A 636 27.53 23.15 -36.70
N ASP A 637 26.88 23.63 -37.76
CA ASP A 637 27.53 24.32 -38.87
C ASP A 637 28.26 25.60 -38.42
N ILE A 638 27.71 26.31 -37.42
CA ILE A 638 28.33 27.52 -36.85
C ILE A 638 29.63 27.15 -36.13
N PHE A 639 29.61 26.06 -35.35
CA PHE A 639 30.78 25.62 -34.57
C PHE A 639 31.95 25.17 -35.46
N TYR A 640 31.65 24.49 -36.58
CA TYR A 640 32.68 24.02 -37.51
C TYR A 640 33.30 25.13 -38.37
N SER A 641 32.66 26.30 -38.45
CA SER A 641 33.12 27.40 -39.32
C SER A 641 34.33 28.17 -38.75
N VAL A 642 34.62 28.03 -37.45
CA VAL A 642 35.67 28.81 -36.76
C VAL A 642 36.83 27.90 -36.36
N ASP A 643 38.03 28.18 -36.88
CA ASP A 643 39.24 27.41 -36.58
C ASP A 643 39.88 27.82 -35.24
N TYR A 644 39.21 27.48 -34.14
CA TYR A 644 39.72 27.75 -32.79
C TYR A 644 41.01 27.01 -32.47
N ILE A 645 41.18 25.80 -33.01
CA ILE A 645 42.40 25.01 -32.85
C ILE A 645 43.57 25.73 -33.53
N GLY A 646 43.37 26.27 -34.74
CA GLY A 646 44.34 27.11 -35.42
C GLY A 646 44.70 28.36 -34.62
N LYS A 647 43.71 29.09 -34.10
CA LYS A 647 43.94 30.29 -33.27
C LYS A 647 44.79 30.01 -32.03
N ILE A 648 44.46 28.97 -31.25
CA ILE A 648 45.24 28.64 -30.05
C ILE A 648 46.64 28.10 -30.40
N THR A 649 46.76 27.39 -31.53
CA THR A 649 48.05 26.91 -32.04
C THR A 649 48.96 28.08 -32.44
N GLU A 650 48.40 29.09 -33.11
CA GLU A 650 49.10 30.32 -33.46
C GLU A 650 49.57 31.07 -32.21
N LEU A 651 48.67 31.24 -31.22
CA LEU A 651 48.99 31.88 -29.94
C LEU A 651 50.13 31.14 -29.20
N ARG A 652 50.08 29.80 -29.16
CA ARG A 652 51.17 28.97 -28.61
C ARG A 652 52.49 29.20 -29.35
N ASN A 653 52.46 29.24 -30.68
CA ASN A 653 53.68 29.43 -31.47
C ASN A 653 54.30 30.82 -31.24
N ARG A 654 53.48 31.86 -31.08
CA ARG A 654 53.93 33.21 -30.68
C ARG A 654 54.60 33.17 -29.31
N VAL A 655 53.99 32.53 -28.32
CA VAL A 655 54.59 32.33 -26.99
C VAL A 655 55.93 31.59 -27.08
N LEU A 656 56.01 30.49 -27.85
CA LEU A 656 57.27 29.74 -28.03
C LEU A 656 58.38 30.59 -28.67
N ASN A 657 58.03 31.49 -29.59
CA ASN A 657 58.99 32.43 -30.17
C ASN A 657 59.43 33.49 -29.14
N VAL A 658 58.50 33.98 -28.30
CA VAL A 658 58.85 34.89 -27.20
C VAL A 658 59.81 34.24 -26.22
N LEU A 659 59.57 33.00 -25.79
CA LEU A 659 60.48 32.26 -24.89
C LEU A 659 61.89 32.11 -25.47
N LYS A 660 61.98 31.80 -26.77
CA LYS A 660 63.27 31.76 -27.47
C LYS A 660 63.93 33.13 -27.48
N GLY A 661 63.16 34.18 -27.73
CA GLY A 661 63.60 35.57 -27.66
C GLY A 661 64.12 35.95 -26.27
N GLU A 662 63.40 35.65 -25.19
CA GLU A 662 63.81 35.91 -23.80
C GLU A 662 65.10 35.14 -23.46
N THR A 663 65.23 33.90 -23.93
CA THR A 663 66.45 33.11 -23.73
C THR A 663 67.66 33.75 -24.43
N LEU A 664 67.47 34.19 -25.67
CA LEU A 664 68.50 34.89 -26.43
C LEU A 664 68.83 36.24 -25.78
N GLU A 665 67.83 37.00 -25.34
CA GLU A 665 67.99 38.24 -24.60
C GLU A 665 68.83 38.04 -23.33
N GLY A 666 68.55 36.99 -22.55
CA GLY A 666 69.34 36.64 -21.38
C GLY A 666 70.80 36.30 -21.71
N ALA A 667 71.03 35.57 -22.82
CA ALA A 667 72.38 35.28 -23.31
C ALA A 667 73.09 36.57 -23.76
N LEU A 668 72.38 37.49 -24.41
CA LEU A 668 72.91 38.79 -24.80
C LEU A 668 73.32 39.65 -23.61
N LYS A 669 72.43 39.79 -22.62
CA LYS A 669 72.71 40.51 -21.38
C LYS A 669 73.95 39.95 -20.70
N SER A 670 74.02 38.63 -20.55
CA SER A 670 75.16 37.95 -19.91
C SER A 670 76.48 38.25 -20.64
N ARG A 671 76.46 38.19 -21.97
CA ARG A 671 77.63 38.49 -22.81
C ARG A 671 78.04 39.96 -22.73
N LEU A 672 77.09 40.90 -22.73
CA LEU A 672 77.38 42.34 -22.65
C LEU A 672 77.87 42.77 -21.26
N VAL A 673 77.45 42.08 -20.20
CA VAL A 673 78.00 42.25 -18.85
C VAL A 673 79.49 41.86 -18.79
N GLU A 674 79.93 40.86 -19.56
CA GLU A 674 81.37 40.52 -19.68
C GLU A 674 82.20 41.68 -20.26
N PHE A 675 81.58 42.56 -21.05
CA PHE A 675 82.21 43.74 -21.64
C PHE A 675 82.07 45.02 -20.80
N GLN A 676 81.51 44.95 -19.59
CA GLN A 676 81.28 46.08 -18.67
C GLN A 676 80.40 47.21 -19.24
N ASP A 677 79.54 46.94 -20.22
CA ASP A 677 78.76 47.99 -20.91
C ASP A 677 77.24 47.69 -20.92
N GLU A 678 76.63 47.71 -19.73
CA GLU A 678 75.16 47.62 -19.60
C GLU A 678 74.42 48.78 -20.30
N ALA A 679 75.10 49.90 -20.53
CA ALA A 679 74.52 51.07 -21.19
C ALA A 679 74.22 50.81 -22.66
N ILE A 680 75.10 50.07 -23.37
CA ILE A 680 74.85 49.64 -24.76
C ILE A 680 73.60 48.76 -24.86
N TYR A 681 73.41 47.84 -23.91
CA TYR A 681 72.23 46.98 -23.90
C TYR A 681 70.93 47.78 -23.70
N GLY A 682 70.91 48.64 -22.67
CA GLY A 682 69.78 49.51 -22.40
C GLY A 682 69.47 50.44 -23.59
N ARG A 683 70.51 50.93 -24.27
CA ARG A 683 70.39 51.75 -25.47
C ARG A 683 69.83 50.95 -26.66
N PHE A 684 70.34 49.75 -26.92
CA PHE A 684 69.86 48.85 -27.97
C PHE A 684 68.37 48.53 -27.82
N ILE A 685 67.93 48.13 -26.61
CA ILE A 685 66.51 47.93 -26.34
C ILE A 685 65.74 49.24 -26.53
N SER A 686 66.20 50.35 -25.94
CA SER A 686 65.49 51.62 -26.03
C SER A 686 65.29 52.11 -27.47
N VAL A 687 66.27 51.88 -28.37
CA VAL A 687 66.20 52.27 -29.77
C VAL A 687 65.12 51.49 -30.52
N LEU A 688 64.96 50.20 -30.18
CA LEU A 688 64.03 49.29 -30.86
C LEU A 688 62.62 49.33 -30.29
N THR A 689 62.47 49.56 -28.98
CA THR A 689 61.17 49.52 -28.30
C THR A 689 60.54 50.90 -28.04
N ASN A 690 61.31 52.00 -28.06
CA ASN A 690 60.74 53.34 -27.87
C ASN A 690 60.44 54.05 -29.20
N PRO A 691 59.33 54.78 -29.29
CA PRO A 691 59.09 55.68 -30.41
C PRO A 691 60.14 56.81 -30.39
N ILE A 692 60.78 57.05 -31.54
CA ILE A 692 61.62 58.22 -31.81
C ILE A 692 60.91 58.91 -32.98
N ASP A 693 60.79 60.23 -32.95
CA ASP A 693 60.15 61.04 -34.01
C ASP A 693 60.91 60.95 -35.33
N MET A 694 60.80 59.80 -36.00
CA MET A 694 61.20 59.59 -37.38
C MET A 694 60.00 59.10 -38.17
N GLU A 695 59.62 59.91 -39.15
CA GLU A 695 58.60 59.60 -40.15
C GLU A 695 58.99 58.26 -40.80
N ASN A 696 58.16 57.22 -40.59
CA ASN A 696 58.32 55.84 -41.09
C ASN A 696 59.13 54.84 -40.24
N SER A 697 59.58 55.15 -39.02
CA SER A 697 60.24 54.13 -38.18
C SER A 697 59.24 53.15 -37.56
N LYS A 698 59.44 51.84 -37.79
CA LYS A 698 58.66 50.78 -37.12
C LYS A 698 59.09 50.71 -35.66
N THR A 699 58.14 50.90 -34.74
CA THR A 699 58.37 50.66 -33.32
C THR A 699 57.93 49.23 -33.02
N TYR A 700 58.83 48.44 -32.42
CA TYR A 700 58.51 47.06 -32.05
C TYR A 700 57.84 47.05 -30.68
N SER A 701 56.67 46.43 -30.58
CA SER A 701 56.16 46.01 -29.28
C SER A 701 57.16 45.02 -28.65
N LEU A 702 57.10 44.88 -27.33
CA LEU A 702 57.99 43.96 -26.61
C LEU A 702 57.85 42.52 -27.12
N GLU A 703 56.65 42.12 -27.55
CA GLU A 703 56.41 40.82 -28.16
C GLU A 703 57.13 40.69 -29.51
N GLU A 704 56.93 41.66 -30.41
CA GLU A 704 57.55 41.65 -31.73
C GLU A 704 59.08 41.70 -31.64
N PHE A 705 59.63 42.39 -30.64
CA PHE A 705 61.07 42.39 -30.36
C PHE A 705 61.58 40.98 -30.03
N TYR A 706 60.93 40.26 -29.11
CA TYR A 706 61.36 38.90 -28.78
C TYR A 706 61.15 37.91 -29.94
N ILE A 707 60.07 38.06 -30.70
CA ILE A 707 59.85 37.28 -31.91
C ILE A 707 60.98 37.54 -32.92
N LEU A 708 61.38 38.80 -33.11
CA LEU A 708 62.48 39.17 -33.99
C LEU A 708 63.81 38.55 -33.53
N LEU A 709 64.12 38.63 -32.24
CA LEU A 709 65.32 37.97 -31.67
C LEU A 709 65.30 36.46 -31.95
N SER A 710 64.17 35.80 -31.73
CA SER A 710 64.01 34.38 -32.02
C SER A 710 64.19 34.05 -33.50
N GLN A 711 63.81 34.94 -34.41
CA GLN A 711 63.94 34.73 -35.85
C GLN A 711 65.37 34.98 -36.35
N LEU A 712 66.06 35.99 -35.80
CA LEU A 712 67.48 36.22 -36.07
C LEU A 712 68.32 35.01 -35.63
N GLY A 713 67.99 34.45 -34.47
CA GLY A 713 68.72 33.33 -33.88
C GLY A 713 70.10 33.75 -33.33
N ALA A 714 70.70 32.88 -32.51
CA ALA A 714 71.90 33.22 -31.75
C ALA A 714 73.09 33.65 -32.63
N ALA A 715 73.33 32.98 -33.76
CA ALA A 715 74.50 33.23 -34.61
C ALA A 715 74.48 34.64 -35.23
N LYS A 716 73.37 35.02 -35.88
CA LYS A 716 73.23 36.35 -36.49
C LYS A 716 73.23 37.45 -35.44
N LEU A 717 72.62 37.19 -34.29
CA LEU A 717 72.57 38.13 -33.18
C LEU A 717 73.96 38.38 -32.57
N ASP A 718 74.77 37.33 -32.43
CA ASP A 718 76.17 37.42 -32.03
C ASP A 718 77.00 38.23 -33.04
N GLU A 719 76.81 38.00 -34.33
CA GLU A 719 77.49 38.76 -35.40
C GLU A 719 77.12 40.24 -35.35
N ILE A 720 75.82 40.56 -35.25
CA ILE A 720 75.35 41.94 -35.06
C ILE A 720 76.00 42.55 -33.83
N ILE A 721 76.02 41.88 -32.69
CA ILE A 721 76.56 42.47 -31.44
C ILE A 721 78.07 42.69 -31.50
N ASN A 722 78.83 41.73 -32.01
CA ASN A 722 80.27 41.90 -32.18
C ASN A 722 80.56 43.08 -33.11
N HIS A 723 79.76 43.24 -34.16
CA HIS A 723 79.81 44.39 -35.04
C HIS A 723 79.50 45.68 -34.30
N LEU A 724 78.39 45.75 -33.56
CA LEU A 724 77.98 46.93 -32.79
C LEU A 724 79.02 47.35 -31.73
N LEU A 725 79.63 46.38 -31.03
CA LEU A 725 80.71 46.62 -30.05
C LEU A 725 81.98 47.17 -30.71
N SER A 726 82.28 46.72 -31.93
CA SER A 726 83.43 47.22 -32.70
C SER A 726 83.25 48.67 -33.16
N VAL A 727 82.00 49.12 -33.30
CA VAL A 727 81.66 50.49 -33.71
C VAL A 727 81.53 51.42 -32.49
N SER A 728 80.92 50.96 -31.38
CA SER A 728 80.73 51.78 -30.17
C SER A 728 82.04 52.23 -29.51
N THR A 729 83.08 51.40 -29.57
CA THR A 729 84.42 51.72 -29.03
C THR A 729 85.11 52.89 -29.76
N LYS A 730 84.58 53.36 -30.90
CA LYS A 730 85.17 54.44 -31.72
C LYS A 730 84.50 55.80 -31.57
N THR A 731 83.34 55.90 -30.90
CA THR A 731 82.53 57.13 -30.86
C THR A 731 82.20 57.54 -29.42
N VAL A 732 83.17 58.21 -28.78
CA VAL A 732 83.00 58.82 -27.45
C VAL A 732 82.77 60.33 -27.63
N ASP A 733 81.51 60.77 -27.76
CA ASP A 733 81.11 62.11 -27.30
C ASP A 733 79.60 62.19 -27.00
N ASN A 734 79.26 62.83 -25.88
CA ASN A 734 77.99 62.68 -25.17
C ASN A 734 76.87 63.66 -25.59
N ASN A 735 75.62 63.17 -25.57
CA ASN A 735 74.33 63.88 -25.41
C ASN A 735 73.42 64.22 -26.63
N SER A 736 73.58 63.55 -27.77
CA SER A 736 72.55 63.49 -28.84
C SER A 736 72.26 62.02 -29.15
N PRO A 737 71.05 61.58 -29.60
CA PRO A 737 70.93 60.29 -30.28
C PRO A 737 72.03 60.30 -31.34
N SER A 738 73.02 59.42 -31.20
CA SER A 738 74.12 59.41 -32.17
C SER A 738 73.51 59.04 -33.52
N GLU A 739 74.03 59.58 -34.62
CA GLU A 739 73.64 59.18 -35.98
C GLU A 739 73.55 57.66 -36.12
N TYR A 740 74.41 56.95 -35.38
CA TYR A 740 74.39 55.51 -35.20
C TYR A 740 73.07 54.92 -34.65
N ASP A 741 72.43 55.52 -33.65
CA ASP A 741 71.14 55.04 -33.12
C ASP A 741 70.03 55.18 -34.16
N LEU A 742 70.08 56.26 -34.95
CA LEU A 742 69.13 56.52 -36.04
C LEU A 742 69.30 55.47 -37.15
N ARG A 743 70.54 55.20 -37.57
CA ARG A 743 70.83 54.19 -38.59
C ARG A 743 70.58 52.77 -38.10
N LEU A 744 70.82 52.48 -36.82
CA LEU A 744 70.45 51.20 -36.21
C LEU A 744 68.93 51.01 -36.25
N LYS A 745 68.18 52.06 -35.92
CA LYS A 745 66.71 52.00 -36.04
C LYS A 745 66.23 51.82 -37.47
N GLU A 746 66.89 52.47 -38.43
CA GLU A 746 66.64 52.29 -39.87
C GLU A 746 66.92 50.85 -40.31
N ALA A 747 68.03 50.25 -39.87
CA ALA A 747 68.38 48.87 -40.16
C ALA A 747 67.36 47.87 -39.60
N PHE A 748 66.79 48.16 -38.43
CA PHE A 748 65.72 47.34 -37.86
C PHE A 748 64.33 47.70 -38.39
N SER A 749 64.18 48.67 -39.30
CA SER A 749 62.88 48.98 -39.92
C SER A 749 62.58 48.14 -41.17
N TYR A 750 63.54 47.36 -41.65
CA TYR A 750 63.38 46.50 -42.83
C TYR A 750 62.36 45.37 -42.62
N PRO A 751 61.63 44.96 -43.67
CA PRO A 751 60.50 44.05 -43.54
C PRO A 751 60.87 42.59 -43.30
N THR A 752 62.11 42.18 -43.60
CA THR A 752 62.57 40.79 -43.40
C THR A 752 63.79 40.71 -42.48
N VAL A 753 63.91 39.58 -41.79
CA VAL A 753 65.02 39.27 -40.87
C VAL A 753 66.38 39.30 -41.57
N ASP A 754 66.43 38.86 -42.83
CA ASP A 754 67.65 38.88 -43.64
C ASP A 754 68.03 40.32 -44.02
N GLU A 755 67.07 41.17 -44.39
CA GLU A 755 67.35 42.58 -44.67
C GLU A 755 67.75 43.34 -43.40
N ILE A 756 67.12 43.04 -42.25
CA ILE A 756 67.53 43.62 -40.95
C ILE A 756 68.97 43.24 -40.64
N TYR A 757 69.32 41.97 -40.85
CA TYR A 757 70.68 41.47 -40.64
C TYR A 757 71.70 42.15 -41.55
N GLU A 758 71.46 42.17 -42.86
CA GLU A 758 72.35 42.80 -43.84
C GLU A 758 72.49 44.30 -43.58
N ALA A 759 71.38 44.98 -43.28
CA ALA A 759 71.40 46.40 -42.94
C ALA A 759 72.19 46.65 -41.66
N ALA A 760 72.02 45.84 -40.61
CA ALA A 760 72.76 45.98 -39.35
C ALA A 760 74.26 45.75 -39.52
N MET A 761 74.68 44.82 -40.40
CA MET A 761 76.08 44.57 -40.71
C MET A 761 76.71 45.64 -41.62
N SER A 762 75.89 46.46 -42.29
CA SER A 762 76.34 47.56 -43.15
C SER A 762 76.62 48.88 -42.42
N LEU A 763 76.18 48.99 -41.16
CA LEU A 763 76.39 50.14 -40.25
C LEU A 763 77.85 50.31 -39.85
#